data_AF-J1SRC0-F1
#
_entry.id   AF-J1SRC0-F1
#
_cell.length_a   1.000
_cell.length_b   1.000
_cell.length_c   1.000
_cell.angle_alpha   90.00
_cell.angle_beta   90.00
_cell.angle_gamma   90.00
#
_symmetry.space_group_name_H-M   'P 1'
#
loop_
_entity.id
_entity.type
_entity.pdbx_description
1 polymer ?
#
loop_
_entity_poly.entity_id
_entity_poly.type
_entity_poly.pdbx_seq_one_letter_code
_entity_poly.pdbx_strand_id
1 'polypeptide(L)'
;MTVADYRLEASWSPVEGSFGRFTFTLFNLSAKTLSGFTLAYTSLTRVADKHVAEGATLKRRVANFHEYSPPEGLTIKPGGSWQFTVEGLTNGPKHVTSGIKSAYLTLADGRHVPVSFGDLMLAGVERGELPELLPKGEVTEPFSLLPWPLFLSLRPDDMPPVALYPAAGSSAKNIRAVEKVLALYQRLFPADNVPFTLQPVQGGRQIRFKGESSIMEAAYELRFTAQEIILGTDDAAGLLYGLISLAQLLHGARHDPETFQFPVFGTIADQPRYTWRGCHLDVSRQFYPVPDIKRLIDILAWNKLNIFHWHLTDDEAWRLEIKAYPELTEIGAKRGPDEVLLPQLGDGAEPRSGFYNQEDVRGVVAHAGMLRVEVVPEIDIPGHSSAALLSLLQLVDGQEAPDGYRSVQGYPNNALNPAVEFTYEFLGKVFDEMLPLFPSEYIHIGGDEVPHGSWLASPLCRTLMEREKLAGTAELQSYFLRRIKAMLAERGKKLAGWNEVSQGGGVDREGTLLMAWEKPDVGIELAGEGYDIVMTPGQAYYLDMAQAEDWGEPGASWAGFTPPEKTYAYEAEGELPEELRERMRGIQACIWGENFVSRAYFNRLVFPRLPAIAEAAWTPCLRKDWLRFAAIVRMWPTL
;
A
#
# COMPACT_ATOMS: atom_id res chain seq x y z
N MET A 1 -7.36 28.79 2.86
CA MET A 1 -8.08 28.20 1.70
C MET A 1 -9.20 29.14 1.33
N THR A 2 -9.26 29.58 0.07
CA THR A 2 -10.43 30.30 -0.46
C THR A 2 -11.61 29.34 -0.52
N VAL A 3 -12.80 29.79 -0.12
CA VAL A 3 -14.03 29.01 -0.23
C VAL A 3 -14.30 28.77 -1.72
N ALA A 4 -14.54 27.51 -2.11
CA ALA A 4 -14.87 27.20 -3.50
C ALA A 4 -16.21 27.85 -3.88
N ASP A 5 -16.30 28.35 -5.11
CA ASP A 5 -17.51 28.99 -5.65
C ASP A 5 -18.70 28.02 -5.81
N TYR A 6 -18.43 26.71 -5.76
CA TYR A 6 -19.40 25.66 -5.95
C TYR A 6 -19.19 24.53 -4.92
N ARG A 7 -20.30 23.90 -4.54
CA ARG A 7 -20.30 22.76 -3.62
C ARG A 7 -21.21 21.65 -4.12
N LEU A 8 -20.70 20.42 -4.18
CA LEU A 8 -21.46 19.22 -4.49
C LEU A 8 -21.71 18.42 -3.22
N GLU A 9 -22.97 18.14 -2.92
CA GLU A 9 -23.36 17.22 -1.86
C GLU A 9 -23.99 15.97 -2.46
N ALA A 10 -23.76 14.83 -1.82
CA ALA A 10 -24.34 13.55 -2.22
C ALA A 10 -24.99 12.85 -1.03
N SER A 11 -26.13 12.24 -1.28
CA SER A 11 -26.73 11.26 -0.38
C SER A 11 -27.06 9.96 -1.11
N TRP A 12 -27.11 8.88 -0.35
CA TRP A 12 -27.54 7.57 -0.83
C TRP A 12 -28.80 7.13 -0.08
N SER A 13 -29.72 6.50 -0.81
CA SER A 13 -30.90 5.85 -0.25
C SER A 13 -31.06 4.44 -0.85
N PRO A 14 -31.49 3.44 -0.05
CA PRO A 14 -31.78 2.13 -0.58
C PRO A 14 -32.95 2.18 -1.57
N VAL A 15 -32.88 1.36 -2.62
CA VAL A 15 -33.96 1.14 -3.60
C VAL A 15 -34.08 -0.36 -3.79
N GLU A 16 -35.26 -0.90 -3.53
CA GLU A 16 -35.53 -2.34 -3.57
C GLU A 16 -35.12 -2.95 -4.91
N GLY A 17 -34.45 -4.10 -4.86
CA GLY A 17 -33.99 -4.82 -6.06
C GLY A 17 -32.80 -4.17 -6.78
N SER A 18 -32.13 -3.19 -6.18
CA SER A 18 -30.95 -2.53 -6.77
C SER A 18 -29.90 -2.19 -5.70
N PHE A 19 -28.78 -1.61 -6.13
CA PHE A 19 -27.75 -1.08 -5.25
C PHE A 19 -28.06 0.33 -4.72
N GLY A 20 -29.32 0.77 -4.82
CA GLY A 20 -29.81 2.05 -4.31
C GLY A 20 -29.67 3.19 -5.31
N ARG A 21 -29.90 4.39 -4.80
CA ARG A 21 -29.96 5.64 -5.56
C ARG A 21 -29.02 6.66 -4.95
N PHE A 22 -28.22 7.31 -5.78
CA PHE A 22 -27.56 8.55 -5.40
C PHE A 22 -28.45 9.76 -5.70
N THR A 23 -28.43 10.73 -4.79
CA THR A 23 -29.00 12.05 -4.99
C THR A 23 -27.87 13.07 -4.86
N PHE A 24 -27.61 13.80 -5.93
CA PHE A 24 -26.58 14.83 -5.98
C PHE A 24 -27.23 16.21 -5.95
N THR A 25 -26.66 17.13 -5.17
CA THR A 25 -27.09 18.54 -5.14
C THR A 25 -25.89 19.46 -5.31
N LEU A 26 -25.83 20.16 -6.44
CA LEU A 26 -24.82 21.16 -6.74
C LEU A 26 -25.33 22.55 -6.32
N PHE A 27 -24.62 23.19 -5.41
CA PHE A 27 -24.88 24.56 -4.95
C PHE A 27 -23.99 25.57 -5.68
N ASN A 28 -24.59 26.67 -6.08
CA ASN A 28 -23.87 27.84 -6.58
C ASN A 28 -23.65 28.83 -5.43
N LEU A 29 -22.44 28.88 -4.90
CA LEU A 29 -22.03 29.79 -3.82
C LEU A 29 -21.39 31.08 -4.37
N SER A 30 -21.17 31.14 -5.69
CA SER A 30 -20.60 32.29 -6.36
C SER A 30 -21.57 33.47 -6.45
N ALA A 31 -21.05 34.65 -6.79
CA ALA A 31 -21.84 35.84 -7.05
C ALA A 31 -22.52 35.87 -8.43
N LYS A 32 -22.28 34.87 -9.30
CA LYS A 32 -22.75 34.86 -10.69
C LYS A 32 -23.74 33.71 -10.92
N THR A 33 -24.70 33.91 -11.83
CA THR A 33 -25.55 32.80 -12.29
C THR A 33 -24.70 31.80 -13.08
N LEU A 34 -24.81 30.52 -12.73
CA LEU A 34 -24.17 29.41 -13.43
C LEU A 34 -25.11 28.89 -14.54
N SER A 35 -24.59 28.74 -15.76
CA SER A 35 -25.32 28.21 -16.91
C SER A 35 -24.36 27.59 -17.92
N GLY A 36 -24.82 26.61 -18.71
CA GLY A 36 -24.04 25.99 -19.79
C GLY A 36 -22.79 25.28 -19.29
N PHE A 37 -22.92 24.40 -18.29
CA PHE A 37 -21.81 23.71 -17.64
C PHE A 37 -21.98 22.19 -17.69
N THR A 38 -20.88 21.44 -17.49
CA THR A 38 -20.93 20.02 -17.10
C THR A 38 -20.38 19.85 -15.68
N LEU A 39 -20.82 18.81 -15.00
CA LEU A 39 -20.33 18.41 -13.68
C LEU A 39 -19.58 17.09 -13.83
N ALA A 40 -18.31 17.08 -13.42
CA ALA A 40 -17.53 15.87 -13.31
C ALA A 40 -17.24 15.56 -11.84
N TYR A 41 -17.23 14.27 -11.49
CA TYR A 41 -16.82 13.79 -10.18
C TYR A 41 -16.15 12.42 -10.28
N THR A 42 -15.39 12.06 -9.24
CA THR A 42 -14.87 10.70 -9.08
C THR A 42 -15.51 10.02 -7.87
N SER A 43 -15.78 8.71 -7.97
CA SER A 43 -16.42 7.90 -6.94
C SER A 43 -16.11 6.42 -7.11
N LEU A 44 -15.88 5.70 -6.00
CA LEU A 44 -15.70 4.25 -6.02
C LEU A 44 -17.01 3.49 -6.24
N THR A 45 -18.14 4.09 -5.85
CA THR A 45 -19.44 3.60 -6.30
C THR A 45 -19.71 4.16 -7.69
N ARG A 46 -19.64 3.27 -8.69
CA ARG A 46 -19.80 3.62 -10.10
C ARG A 46 -21.24 3.46 -10.55
N VAL A 47 -21.57 4.14 -11.63
CA VAL A 47 -22.83 3.98 -12.36
C VAL A 47 -22.65 2.84 -13.36
N ALA A 48 -23.56 1.87 -13.38
CA ALA A 48 -23.55 0.74 -14.31
C ALA A 48 -23.98 1.18 -15.72
N ASP A 49 -23.80 0.31 -16.72
CA ASP A 49 -24.21 0.63 -18.10
C ASP A 49 -25.72 0.83 -18.20
N LYS A 50 -26.48 -0.08 -17.59
CA LYS A 50 -27.92 0.09 -17.40
C LYS A 50 -28.16 0.95 -16.16
N HIS A 51 -28.46 2.21 -16.38
CA HIS A 51 -28.72 3.19 -15.33
C HIS A 51 -29.90 4.08 -15.70
N VAL A 52 -30.42 4.79 -14.70
CA VAL A 52 -31.42 5.85 -14.89
C VAL A 52 -30.91 7.09 -14.16
N ALA A 53 -30.79 8.20 -14.89
CA ALA A 53 -30.44 9.49 -14.32
C ALA A 53 -31.62 10.45 -14.50
N GLU A 54 -32.22 10.92 -13.41
CA GLU A 54 -33.31 11.89 -13.47
C GLU A 54 -32.78 13.30 -13.19
N GLY A 55 -33.08 14.24 -14.08
CA GLY A 55 -32.61 15.62 -13.96
C GLY A 55 -31.16 15.83 -14.41
N ALA A 56 -30.52 14.84 -15.05
CA ALA A 56 -29.20 14.92 -15.66
C ALA A 56 -29.06 13.94 -16.82
N THR A 57 -28.02 14.07 -17.63
CA THR A 57 -27.62 13.08 -18.64
C THR A 57 -26.15 12.70 -18.45
N LEU A 58 -25.87 11.41 -18.27
CA LEU A 58 -24.50 10.89 -18.21
C LEU A 58 -23.84 11.06 -19.59
N LYS A 59 -22.74 11.82 -19.64
CA LYS A 59 -21.99 12.10 -20.88
C LYS A 59 -20.86 11.11 -21.07
N ARG A 60 -20.15 10.80 -20.00
CA ARG A 60 -18.95 9.97 -20.02
C ARG A 60 -18.78 9.26 -18.69
N ARG A 61 -18.34 8.01 -18.74
CA ARG A 61 -17.87 7.24 -17.59
C ARG A 61 -16.63 6.45 -18.00
N VAL A 62 -15.55 6.59 -17.24
CA VAL A 62 -14.33 5.78 -17.38
C VAL A 62 -13.88 5.39 -15.99
N ALA A 63 -13.95 4.11 -15.66
CA ALA A 63 -13.69 3.61 -14.31
C ALA A 63 -14.45 4.42 -13.23
N ASN A 64 -13.73 5.12 -12.35
CA ASN A 64 -14.29 5.89 -11.23
C ASN A 64 -14.69 7.32 -11.62
N PHE A 65 -14.43 7.77 -12.85
CA PHE A 65 -14.78 9.09 -13.37
C PHE A 65 -16.21 9.10 -13.95
N HIS A 66 -16.99 10.12 -13.58
CA HIS A 66 -18.34 10.36 -14.11
C HIS A 66 -18.49 11.82 -14.53
N GLU A 67 -19.10 12.05 -15.69
CA GLU A 67 -19.42 13.39 -16.17
C GLU A 67 -20.88 13.50 -16.60
N TYR A 68 -21.58 14.52 -16.09
CA TYR A 68 -23.00 14.77 -16.32
C TYR A 68 -23.24 16.14 -16.92
N SER A 69 -24.22 16.19 -17.83
CA SER A 69 -24.82 17.45 -18.28
C SER A 69 -26.15 17.69 -17.55
N PRO A 70 -26.42 18.92 -17.11
CA PRO A 70 -27.76 19.31 -16.66
C PRO A 70 -28.74 19.36 -17.84
N PRO A 71 -30.06 19.51 -17.56
CA PRO A 71 -31.05 19.76 -18.60
C PRO A 71 -30.71 21.03 -19.39
N GLU A 72 -31.05 21.03 -20.68
CA GLU A 72 -30.79 22.18 -21.54
C GLU A 72 -31.45 23.46 -21.00
N GLY A 73 -30.69 24.56 -21.00
CA GLY A 73 -31.17 25.85 -20.49
C GLY A 73 -31.22 25.98 -18.96
N LEU A 74 -30.78 24.97 -18.20
CA LEU A 74 -30.70 25.08 -16.74
C LEU A 74 -29.78 26.24 -16.33
N THR A 75 -30.27 27.06 -15.39
CA THR A 75 -29.48 28.10 -14.73
C THR A 75 -29.58 27.97 -13.22
N ILE A 76 -28.46 28.10 -12.50
CA ILE A 76 -28.43 28.14 -11.04
C ILE A 76 -28.04 29.56 -10.59
N LYS A 77 -28.98 30.30 -9.99
CA LYS A 77 -28.72 31.63 -9.44
C LYS A 77 -27.77 31.55 -8.23
N PRO A 78 -27.09 32.64 -7.83
CA PRO A 78 -26.38 32.72 -6.56
C PRO A 78 -27.24 32.24 -5.38
N GLY A 79 -26.71 31.32 -4.57
CA GLY A 79 -27.42 30.67 -3.46
C GLY A 79 -28.43 29.59 -3.87
N GLY A 80 -28.63 29.36 -5.17
CA GLY A 80 -29.48 28.29 -5.69
C GLY A 80 -28.76 26.96 -5.79
N SER A 81 -29.52 25.92 -6.13
CA SER A 81 -28.98 24.58 -6.37
C SER A 81 -29.63 23.87 -7.55
N TRP A 82 -28.97 22.83 -8.03
CA TRP A 82 -29.48 21.84 -8.97
C TRP A 82 -29.34 20.46 -8.36
N GLN A 83 -30.43 19.71 -8.38
CA GLN A 83 -30.48 18.34 -7.88
C GLN A 83 -30.78 17.36 -9.02
N PHE A 84 -30.11 16.21 -9.00
CA PHE A 84 -30.38 15.09 -9.89
C PHE A 84 -30.16 13.78 -9.15
N THR A 85 -30.74 12.69 -9.66
CA THR A 85 -30.62 11.36 -9.07
C THR A 85 -30.04 10.37 -10.07
N VAL A 86 -29.41 9.32 -9.54
CA VAL A 86 -28.83 8.24 -10.34
C VAL A 86 -29.13 6.89 -9.69
N GLU A 87 -29.76 6.00 -10.44
CA GLU A 87 -29.99 4.59 -10.12
C GLU A 87 -29.22 3.67 -11.09
N GLY A 88 -29.07 2.40 -10.71
CA GLY A 88 -28.24 1.45 -11.45
C GLY A 88 -26.77 1.63 -11.11
N LEU A 89 -26.45 1.62 -9.82
CA LEU A 89 -25.06 1.63 -9.33
C LEU A 89 -24.43 0.24 -9.51
N THR A 90 -23.10 0.15 -9.60
CA THR A 90 -22.38 -1.14 -9.73
C THR A 90 -22.32 -1.93 -8.42
N ASN A 91 -22.47 -1.23 -7.29
CA ASN A 91 -22.36 -1.77 -5.94
C ASN A 91 -23.07 -0.85 -4.96
N GLY A 92 -23.51 -1.40 -3.83
CA GLY A 92 -24.08 -0.61 -2.73
C GLY A 92 -22.96 0.04 -1.91
N PRO A 93 -22.95 1.37 -1.71
CA PRO A 93 -21.98 2.01 -0.84
C PRO A 93 -22.11 1.48 0.60
N LYS A 94 -20.98 1.32 1.28
CA LYS A 94 -20.93 0.84 2.67
C LYS A 94 -20.47 1.92 3.65
N HIS A 95 -19.70 2.87 3.16
CA HIS A 95 -18.99 3.86 3.94
C HIS A 95 -19.11 5.25 3.36
N VAL A 96 -18.87 6.25 4.19
CA VAL A 96 -18.90 7.69 3.84
C VAL A 96 -17.99 8.04 2.67
N THR A 97 -16.88 7.29 2.51
CA THR A 97 -15.90 7.48 1.44
C THR A 97 -16.22 6.76 0.13
N SER A 98 -17.36 6.05 0.06
CA SER A 98 -17.83 5.39 -1.17
C SER A 98 -18.39 6.39 -2.19
N GLY A 99 -18.73 7.61 -1.76
CA GLY A 99 -19.25 8.67 -2.61
C GLY A 99 -18.14 9.49 -3.28
N ILE A 100 -18.36 10.80 -3.34
CA ILE A 100 -17.50 11.74 -4.07
C ILE A 100 -16.09 11.78 -3.46
N LYS A 101 -15.07 11.58 -4.28
CA LYS A 101 -13.65 11.77 -3.93
C LYS A 101 -13.05 13.05 -4.51
N SER A 102 -13.61 13.54 -5.61
CA SER A 102 -13.30 14.84 -6.20
C SER A 102 -14.43 15.30 -7.11
N ALA A 103 -14.50 16.61 -7.37
CA ALA A 103 -15.45 17.17 -8.32
C ALA A 103 -14.92 18.48 -8.95
N TYR A 104 -15.35 18.74 -10.18
CA TYR A 104 -15.14 20.02 -10.87
C TYR A 104 -16.29 20.32 -11.84
N LEU A 105 -16.42 21.59 -12.24
CA LEU A 105 -17.29 21.98 -13.35
C LEU A 105 -16.45 22.34 -14.57
N THR A 106 -16.92 21.96 -15.75
CA THR A 106 -16.50 22.58 -17.00
C THR A 106 -17.52 23.67 -17.34
N LEU A 107 -17.09 24.92 -17.40
CA LEU A 107 -17.97 26.06 -17.71
C LEU A 107 -18.18 26.21 -19.23
N ALA A 108 -19.15 27.06 -19.62
CA ALA A 108 -19.49 27.30 -21.03
C ALA A 108 -18.32 27.84 -21.87
N ASP A 109 -17.36 28.49 -21.22
CA ASP A 109 -16.13 29.01 -21.86
C ASP A 109 -14.99 27.97 -21.89
N GLY A 110 -15.26 26.73 -21.48
CA GLY A 110 -14.31 25.63 -21.43
C GLY A 110 -13.43 25.59 -20.19
N ARG A 111 -13.51 26.57 -19.28
CA ARG A 111 -12.69 26.57 -18.06
C ARG A 111 -13.17 25.51 -17.07
N HIS A 112 -12.21 24.78 -16.50
CA HIS A 112 -12.43 23.89 -15.36
C HIS A 112 -12.34 24.66 -14.06
N VAL A 113 -13.33 24.52 -13.17
CA VAL A 113 -13.33 25.16 -11.85
C VAL A 113 -13.55 24.15 -10.75
N PRO A 114 -12.83 24.27 -9.62
CA PRO A 114 -12.93 23.30 -8.53
C PRO A 114 -14.31 23.37 -7.88
N VAL A 115 -14.83 22.19 -7.52
CA VAL A 115 -16.06 22.05 -6.74
C VAL A 115 -15.68 21.43 -5.40
N SER A 116 -15.97 22.14 -4.30
CA SER A 116 -15.86 21.52 -2.98
C SER A 116 -16.92 20.44 -2.82
N PHE A 117 -16.68 19.42 -2.01
CA PHE A 117 -17.65 18.35 -1.81
C PHE A 117 -17.75 17.96 -0.33
N GLY A 118 -18.77 17.17 -0.02
CA GLY A 118 -19.00 16.63 1.32
C GLY A 118 -18.94 15.11 1.35
N ASP A 119 -18.98 14.61 2.58
CA ASP A 119 -19.22 13.20 2.91
C ASP A 119 -20.48 12.66 2.21
N LEU A 120 -20.46 11.37 1.84
CA LEU A 120 -21.68 10.71 1.36
C LEU A 120 -22.64 10.54 2.54
N MET A 121 -23.80 11.19 2.48
CA MET A 121 -24.81 11.11 3.53
C MET A 121 -25.73 9.90 3.34
N LEU A 122 -26.09 9.22 4.43
CA LEU A 122 -27.12 8.18 4.41
C LEU A 122 -28.49 8.80 4.64
N ALA A 123 -29.40 8.71 3.67
CA ALA A 123 -30.69 9.36 3.74
C ALA A 123 -31.55 8.78 4.89
N GLY A 124 -31.93 9.64 5.84
CA GLY A 124 -32.85 9.27 6.92
C GLY A 124 -32.22 8.46 8.06
N VAL A 125 -30.89 8.37 8.14
CA VAL A 125 -30.18 7.64 9.21
C VAL A 125 -29.22 8.58 9.92
N GLU A 126 -29.21 8.53 11.26
CA GLU A 126 -28.24 9.27 12.06
C GLU A 126 -26.84 8.69 11.87
N ARG A 127 -25.83 9.56 11.77
CA ARG A 127 -24.44 9.14 11.74
C ARG A 127 -24.09 8.58 13.13
N GLY A 128 -23.74 7.31 13.20
CA GLY A 128 -23.20 6.71 14.41
C GLY A 128 -21.86 7.35 14.84
N GLU A 129 -21.50 7.18 16.10
CA GLU A 129 -20.16 7.55 16.58
C GLU A 129 -19.11 6.61 15.97
N LEU A 130 -17.93 7.16 15.67
CA LEU A 130 -16.82 6.32 15.22
C LEU A 130 -16.34 5.45 16.39
N PRO A 131 -16.16 4.13 16.21
CA PRO A 131 -15.68 3.26 17.27
C PRO A 131 -14.28 3.64 17.74
N GLU A 132 -14.03 3.38 19.02
CA GLU A 132 -12.68 3.41 19.57
C GLU A 132 -11.87 2.24 19.01
N LEU A 133 -10.83 2.56 18.23
CA LEU A 133 -10.05 1.56 17.50
C LEU A 133 -9.01 0.83 18.37
N LEU A 134 -8.67 1.38 19.53
CA LEU A 134 -7.66 0.86 20.45
C LEU A 134 -8.13 0.96 21.90
N PRO A 135 -8.11 -0.13 22.69
CA PRO A 135 -8.35 -0.03 24.12
C PRO A 135 -7.21 0.73 24.81
N LYS A 136 -7.40 1.18 26.04
CA LYS A 136 -6.36 1.89 26.83
C LYS A 136 -5.00 1.17 26.83
N GLY A 137 -5.02 -0.16 26.89
CA GLY A 137 -3.84 -1.01 26.99
C GLY A 137 -3.43 -1.25 28.43
N GLU A 138 -2.75 -2.38 28.66
CA GLU A 138 -2.25 -2.82 29.96
C GLU A 138 -0.93 -3.57 29.76
N VAL A 139 0.01 -3.43 30.70
CA VAL A 139 1.31 -4.11 30.63
C VAL A 139 1.58 -4.89 31.92
N THR A 140 2.02 -6.14 31.78
CA THR A 140 2.49 -6.96 32.90
C THR A 140 4.00 -6.85 33.09
N GLU A 141 4.72 -6.62 32.00
CA GLU A 141 6.15 -6.34 31.95
C GLU A 141 6.33 -4.88 31.49
N PRO A 142 6.95 -3.99 32.28
CA PRO A 142 6.94 -2.55 32.03
C PRO A 142 7.99 -2.15 30.97
N PHE A 143 8.03 -2.82 29.83
CA PHE A 143 9.03 -2.59 28.78
C PHE A 143 8.36 -2.23 27.46
N SER A 144 8.83 -1.16 26.82
CA SER A 144 8.30 -0.72 25.52
C SER A 144 9.11 -1.33 24.38
N LEU A 145 8.65 -2.47 23.88
CA LEU A 145 9.24 -3.19 22.74
C LEU A 145 8.13 -3.59 21.75
N LEU A 146 8.33 -3.24 20.47
CA LEU A 146 7.44 -3.67 19.39
C LEU A 146 8.28 -3.80 18.11
N PRO A 147 8.35 -5.00 17.50
CA PRO A 147 7.79 -6.27 17.94
C PRO A 147 8.29 -6.77 19.30
N TRP A 148 7.48 -7.60 19.97
CA TRP A 148 7.85 -8.23 21.24
C TRP A 148 8.84 -9.37 21.03
N PRO A 149 9.89 -9.49 21.86
CA PRO A 149 10.97 -10.44 21.59
C PRO A 149 10.59 -11.89 21.90
N LEU A 150 11.28 -12.82 21.21
CA LEU A 150 11.18 -14.26 21.42
C LEU A 150 11.31 -14.62 22.91
N PHE A 151 12.34 -14.07 23.58
CA PHE A 151 12.56 -14.26 25.00
C PHE A 151 13.00 -12.95 25.67
N LEU A 152 12.45 -12.70 26.87
CA LEU A 152 13.02 -11.74 27.80
C LEU A 152 12.91 -12.25 29.24
N SER A 153 13.89 -11.87 30.05
CA SER A 153 13.84 -11.96 31.50
C SER A 153 14.60 -10.75 32.04
N LEU A 154 13.86 -9.75 32.48
CA LEU A 154 14.40 -8.43 32.78
C LEU A 154 13.92 -7.94 34.14
N ARG A 155 14.78 -7.18 34.81
CA ARG A 155 14.44 -6.41 35.99
C ARG A 155 14.38 -4.93 35.62
N PRO A 156 13.29 -4.22 35.94
CA PRO A 156 13.20 -2.79 35.63
C PRO A 156 14.11 -1.94 36.52
N ASP A 157 14.41 -0.74 36.01
CA ASP A 157 15.09 0.37 36.66
C ASP A 157 14.09 1.53 36.83
N ASP A 158 14.07 2.18 38.00
CA ASP A 158 13.22 3.35 38.21
C ASP A 158 13.77 4.59 37.49
N MET A 159 15.05 4.58 37.11
CA MET A 159 15.72 5.72 36.46
C MET A 159 16.37 5.31 35.12
N PRO A 160 15.79 5.69 33.96
CA PRO A 160 16.38 5.39 32.67
C PRO A 160 17.70 6.16 32.44
N PRO A 161 18.66 5.61 31.69
CA PRO A 161 19.91 6.31 31.37
C PRO A 161 19.67 7.57 30.51
N VAL A 162 20.51 8.58 30.68
CA VAL A 162 20.46 9.84 29.89
C VAL A 162 20.79 9.60 28.41
N ALA A 163 21.64 8.62 28.12
CA ALA A 163 21.89 8.11 26.78
C ALA A 163 22.61 6.76 26.86
N LEU A 164 22.60 6.01 25.78
CA LEU A 164 23.44 4.85 25.59
C LEU A 164 24.63 5.23 24.69
N TYR A 165 25.81 4.64 24.92
CA TYR A 165 26.99 4.95 24.11
C TYR A 165 27.89 3.72 23.89
N PRO A 166 28.57 3.60 22.75
CA PRO A 166 29.46 2.48 22.48
C PRO A 166 30.67 2.47 23.44
N ALA A 167 31.09 1.29 23.85
CA ALA A 167 32.29 1.05 24.65
C ALA A 167 33.55 1.66 24.00
N ALA A 168 34.49 2.13 24.83
CA ALA A 168 35.81 2.53 24.35
C ALA A 168 36.48 1.37 23.58
N GLY A 169 37.05 1.66 22.42
CA GLY A 169 37.64 0.64 21.53
C GLY A 169 36.65 -0.12 20.64
N SER A 170 35.36 0.27 20.62
CA SER A 170 34.39 -0.27 19.67
C SER A 170 34.85 -0.09 18.22
N SER A 171 34.60 -1.09 17.38
CA SER A 171 34.97 -1.04 15.97
C SER A 171 34.22 0.07 15.22
N ALA A 172 34.80 0.54 14.10
CA ALA A 172 34.14 1.52 13.22
C ALA A 172 32.79 1.00 12.68
N LYS A 173 32.65 -0.32 12.48
CA LYS A 173 31.38 -0.97 12.09
C LYS A 173 30.31 -0.71 13.15
N ASN A 174 30.63 -0.91 14.42
CA ASN A 174 29.68 -0.78 15.53
C ASN A 174 29.32 0.69 15.80
N ILE A 175 30.31 1.59 15.76
CA ILE A 175 30.06 3.04 15.89
C ILE A 175 29.13 3.52 14.77
N ARG A 176 29.36 3.09 13.52
CA ARG A 176 28.46 3.42 12.40
C ARG A 176 27.06 2.82 12.57
N ALA A 177 26.92 1.65 13.18
CA ALA A 177 25.61 1.08 13.45
C ALA A 177 24.82 1.90 14.49
N VAL A 178 25.48 2.36 15.55
CA VAL A 178 24.89 3.29 16.54
C VAL A 178 24.44 4.58 15.86
N GLU A 179 25.31 5.19 15.04
CA GLU A 179 24.98 6.42 14.31
C GLU A 179 23.79 6.23 13.36
N LYS A 180 23.68 5.08 12.69
CA LYS A 180 22.54 4.78 11.82
C LYS A 180 21.21 4.76 12.59
N VAL A 181 21.16 4.11 13.74
CA VAL A 181 19.93 4.06 14.57
C VAL A 181 19.65 5.41 15.21
N LEU A 182 20.68 6.16 15.61
CA LEU A 182 20.54 7.54 16.07
C LEU A 182 19.90 8.43 15.00
N ALA A 183 20.41 8.39 13.76
CA ALA A 183 19.86 9.14 12.65
C ALA A 183 18.43 8.69 12.29
N LEU A 184 18.14 7.39 12.36
CA LEU A 184 16.76 6.87 12.23
C LEU A 184 15.84 7.48 13.28
N TYR A 185 16.23 7.43 14.55
CA TYR A 185 15.45 7.97 15.66
C TYR A 185 15.16 9.46 15.48
N GLN A 186 16.17 10.26 15.09
CA GLN A 186 15.99 11.69 14.84
C GLN A 186 15.00 12.01 13.72
N ARG A 187 14.89 11.16 12.69
CA ARG A 187 13.91 11.34 11.61
C ARG A 187 12.50 10.96 12.04
N LEU A 188 12.36 9.94 12.89
CA LEU A 188 11.08 9.49 13.42
C LEU A 188 10.53 10.43 14.51
N PHE A 189 11.41 10.93 15.36
CA PHE A 189 11.09 11.68 16.57
C PHE A 189 11.95 12.97 16.68
N PRO A 190 11.74 13.95 15.77
CA PRO A 190 12.62 15.11 15.66
C PRO A 190 12.59 16.07 16.86
N ALA A 191 11.57 15.98 17.73
CA ALA A 191 11.44 16.80 18.93
C ALA A 191 12.03 16.14 20.19
N ASP A 192 12.45 14.88 20.10
CA ASP A 192 12.82 14.08 21.27
C ASP A 192 14.31 14.14 21.60
N ASN A 193 14.63 13.91 22.87
CA ASN A 193 15.99 13.64 23.30
C ASN A 193 16.47 12.29 22.76
N VAL A 194 17.62 12.32 22.07
CA VAL A 194 18.18 11.14 21.42
C VAL A 194 18.52 10.00 22.40
N PRO A 195 18.37 8.72 21.99
CA PRO A 195 18.69 7.58 22.85
C PRO A 195 20.19 7.27 22.88
N PHE A 196 20.95 7.70 21.87
CA PHE A 196 22.37 7.39 21.71
C PHE A 196 23.25 8.62 21.68
N THR A 197 24.49 8.44 22.13
CA THR A 197 25.63 9.34 21.91
C THR A 197 26.84 8.52 21.51
N LEU A 198 27.82 9.12 20.84
CA LEU A 198 29.06 8.42 20.42
C LEU A 198 30.18 8.47 21.45
N GLN A 199 29.98 9.20 22.56
CA GLN A 199 30.95 9.38 23.63
C GLN A 199 30.30 9.18 25.00
N PRO A 200 31.06 8.84 26.04
CA PRO A 200 30.52 8.74 27.39
C PRO A 200 29.89 10.06 27.86
N VAL A 201 28.76 9.96 28.56
CA VAL A 201 28.07 11.10 29.20
C VAL A 201 27.69 10.74 30.63
N GLN A 202 27.59 11.74 31.50
CA GLN A 202 27.15 11.53 32.88
C GLN A 202 25.71 10.99 32.89
N GLY A 203 25.47 9.91 33.65
CA GLY A 203 24.18 9.22 33.67
C GLY A 203 23.88 8.38 32.44
N GLY A 204 24.83 8.22 31.51
CA GLY A 204 24.69 7.31 30.37
C GLY A 204 25.11 5.88 30.71
N ARG A 205 24.69 4.90 29.88
CA ARG A 205 25.05 3.48 30.03
C ARG A 205 25.81 2.98 28.80
N GLN A 206 26.91 2.29 29.04
CA GLN A 206 27.80 1.79 27.99
C GLN A 206 27.22 0.56 27.28
N ILE A 207 27.42 0.46 25.97
CA ILE A 207 27.12 -0.70 25.13
C ILE A 207 28.43 -1.36 24.72
N ARG A 208 28.65 -2.60 25.16
CA ARG A 208 29.74 -3.45 24.70
C ARG A 208 29.24 -4.40 23.63
N PHE A 209 29.91 -4.43 22.49
CA PHE A 209 29.58 -5.33 21.39
C PHE A 209 30.41 -6.61 21.52
N LYS A 210 29.76 -7.76 21.36
CA LYS A 210 30.41 -9.07 21.38
C LYS A 210 30.03 -9.83 20.12
N GLY A 211 31.04 -10.33 19.38
CA GLY A 211 30.78 -11.25 18.27
C GLY A 211 30.26 -12.56 18.81
N GLU A 212 29.07 -12.94 18.36
CA GLU A 212 28.43 -14.21 18.67
C GLU A 212 27.78 -14.75 17.39
N SER A 213 28.23 -15.92 16.96
CA SER A 213 27.65 -16.62 15.83
C SER A 213 26.25 -17.13 16.20
N SER A 214 25.23 -16.66 15.50
CA SER A 214 23.88 -17.24 15.54
C SER A 214 23.68 -18.17 14.35
N ILE A 215 22.82 -19.18 14.53
CA ILE A 215 22.35 -20.05 13.44
C ILE A 215 21.33 -19.31 12.56
N MET A 216 20.59 -18.35 13.13
CA MET A 216 19.56 -17.57 12.44
C MET A 216 20.05 -16.18 12.08
N GLU A 217 19.80 -15.76 10.83
CA GLU A 217 19.99 -14.37 10.40
C GLU A 217 19.14 -13.40 11.23
N ALA A 218 19.58 -12.15 11.36
CA ALA A 218 18.91 -11.10 12.13
C ALA A 218 18.78 -11.34 13.65
N ALA A 219 19.29 -12.46 14.17
CA ALA A 219 19.25 -12.76 15.60
C ALA A 219 20.23 -11.90 16.41
N TYR A 220 19.84 -11.57 17.64
CA TYR A 220 20.67 -10.82 18.57
C TYR A 220 20.36 -11.17 20.03
N GLU A 221 21.33 -10.94 20.91
CA GLU A 221 21.17 -11.03 22.35
C GLU A 221 21.53 -9.68 23.01
N LEU A 222 20.71 -9.21 23.95
CA LEU A 222 21.00 -8.07 24.83
C LEU A 222 21.12 -8.57 26.27
N ARG A 223 22.29 -8.38 26.90
CA ARG A 223 22.48 -8.65 28.34
C ARG A 223 22.64 -7.34 29.09
N PHE A 224 21.76 -7.08 30.05
CA PHE A 224 21.79 -5.91 30.92
C PHE A 224 22.50 -6.27 32.22
N THR A 225 23.50 -5.46 32.58
CA THR A 225 24.20 -5.53 33.86
C THR A 225 24.12 -4.17 34.55
N ALA A 226 24.54 -4.11 35.81
CA ALA A 226 24.58 -2.84 36.55
C ALA A 226 25.55 -1.80 35.95
N GLN A 227 26.52 -2.22 35.12
CA GLN A 227 27.55 -1.34 34.57
C GLN A 227 27.39 -1.10 33.06
N GLU A 228 27.00 -2.12 32.31
CA GLU A 228 26.96 -2.09 30.84
C GLU A 228 25.80 -2.92 30.26
N ILE A 229 25.55 -2.68 28.98
CA ILE A 229 24.69 -3.51 28.13
C ILE A 229 25.59 -4.23 27.15
N ILE A 230 25.46 -5.55 27.03
CA ILE A 230 26.21 -6.35 26.06
C ILE A 230 25.28 -6.67 24.89
N LEU A 231 25.63 -6.25 23.68
CA LEU A 231 24.93 -6.64 22.45
C LEU A 231 25.75 -7.72 21.74
N GLY A 232 25.23 -8.95 21.76
CA GLY A 232 25.81 -10.15 21.16
C GLY A 232 25.21 -10.46 19.80
N THR A 233 26.02 -10.36 18.74
CA THR A 233 25.67 -10.81 17.36
C THR A 233 26.85 -10.58 16.42
N ASP A 234 27.07 -11.50 15.48
CA ASP A 234 27.96 -11.28 14.31
C ASP A 234 27.20 -10.83 13.06
N ASP A 235 25.87 -10.89 13.09
CA ASP A 235 25.01 -10.51 11.97
C ASP A 235 24.75 -9.00 11.93
N ALA A 236 24.71 -8.44 10.71
CA ALA A 236 24.56 -7.01 10.55
C ALA A 236 23.10 -6.53 10.69
N ALA A 237 22.11 -7.39 10.43
CA ALA A 237 20.71 -7.08 10.72
C ALA A 237 20.43 -7.25 12.22
N GLY A 238 20.99 -8.28 12.87
CA GLY A 238 20.93 -8.45 14.32
C GLY A 238 21.51 -7.25 15.08
N LEU A 239 22.65 -6.71 14.61
CA LEU A 239 23.24 -5.50 15.17
C LEU A 239 22.29 -4.29 15.08
N LEU A 240 21.62 -4.11 13.95
CA LEU A 240 20.65 -3.03 13.75
C LEU A 240 19.44 -3.20 14.66
N TYR A 241 18.83 -4.39 14.66
CA TYR A 241 17.62 -4.67 15.42
C TYR A 241 17.84 -4.64 16.93
N GLY A 242 18.98 -5.11 17.42
CA GLY A 242 19.35 -4.98 18.84
C GLY A 242 19.48 -3.52 19.28
N LEU A 243 20.06 -2.65 18.44
CA LEU A 243 20.14 -1.22 18.70
C LEU A 243 18.75 -0.54 18.62
N ILE A 244 17.88 -0.94 17.69
CA ILE A 244 16.49 -0.45 17.63
C ILE A 244 15.73 -0.85 18.89
N SER A 245 15.86 -2.08 19.38
CA SER A 245 15.22 -2.52 20.63
C SER A 245 15.71 -1.70 21.84
N LEU A 246 17.01 -1.37 21.91
CA LEU A 246 17.53 -0.47 22.95
C LEU A 246 16.95 0.95 22.85
N ALA A 247 16.78 1.46 21.63
CA ALA A 247 16.17 2.77 21.40
C ALA A 247 14.69 2.78 21.81
N GLN A 248 13.93 1.72 21.47
CA GLN A 248 12.52 1.56 21.85
C GLN A 248 12.32 1.52 23.36
N LEU A 249 13.12 0.71 24.07
CA LEU A 249 13.08 0.62 25.53
C LEU A 249 13.29 1.99 26.18
N LEU A 250 14.28 2.75 25.69
CA LEU A 250 14.60 4.06 26.22
C LEU A 250 13.58 5.13 25.82
N HIS A 251 13.00 5.03 24.62
CA HIS A 251 11.92 5.90 24.16
C HIS A 251 10.69 5.78 25.06
N GLY A 252 10.19 4.55 25.28
CA GLY A 252 9.02 4.31 26.11
C GLY A 252 9.23 4.75 27.56
N ALA A 253 10.38 4.39 28.16
CA ALA A 253 10.70 4.78 29.54
C ALA A 253 10.83 6.30 29.76
N ARG A 254 10.94 7.10 28.69
CA ARG A 254 10.96 8.57 28.75
C ARG A 254 9.61 9.21 28.48
N HIS A 255 8.84 8.65 27.54
CA HIS A 255 7.57 9.22 27.09
C HIS A 255 6.40 8.86 27.99
N ASP A 256 6.44 7.66 28.58
CA ASP A 256 5.45 7.21 29.54
C ASP A 256 6.16 6.45 30.69
N PRO A 257 6.86 7.19 31.57
CA PRO A 257 7.60 6.62 32.70
C PRO A 257 6.69 6.03 33.80
N GLU A 258 5.38 6.29 33.74
CA GLU A 258 4.41 5.70 34.67
C GLU A 258 4.09 4.25 34.27
N THR A 259 4.15 3.93 32.97
CA THR A 259 3.87 2.59 32.43
C THR A 259 5.14 1.81 32.10
N PHE A 260 6.17 2.49 31.57
CA PHE A 260 7.37 1.84 31.04
C PHE A 260 8.64 2.26 31.78
N GLN A 261 9.54 1.30 31.92
CA GLN A 261 10.81 1.42 32.62
C GLN A 261 11.95 0.87 31.75
N PHE A 262 13.17 1.34 31.98
CA PHE A 262 14.35 0.81 31.28
C PHE A 262 14.92 -0.38 32.07
N PRO A 263 15.47 -1.44 31.44
CA PRO A 263 15.97 -2.59 32.20
C PRO A 263 17.29 -2.28 32.93
N VAL A 264 17.44 -2.71 34.20
CA VAL A 264 18.71 -2.63 34.96
C VAL A 264 19.52 -3.93 34.90
N PHE A 265 18.84 -5.06 34.76
CA PHE A 265 19.48 -6.39 34.74
C PHE A 265 18.65 -7.38 33.90
N GLY A 266 19.31 -8.40 33.35
CA GLY A 266 18.66 -9.53 32.69
C GLY A 266 19.05 -9.67 31.23
N THR A 267 18.24 -10.41 30.46
CA THR A 267 18.55 -10.78 29.07
C THR A 267 17.34 -10.68 28.16
N ILE A 268 17.57 -10.23 26.92
CA ILE A 268 16.68 -10.43 25.76
C ILE A 268 17.43 -11.32 24.77
N ALA A 269 16.78 -12.37 24.28
CA ALA A 269 17.25 -13.17 23.14
C ALA A 269 16.16 -13.16 22.08
N ASP A 270 16.50 -12.77 20.86
CA ASP A 270 15.49 -12.41 19.87
C ASP A 270 15.92 -12.71 18.42
N GLN A 271 14.94 -13.04 17.60
CA GLN A 271 15.08 -13.38 16.18
C GLN A 271 13.70 -13.27 15.49
N PRO A 272 13.65 -13.00 14.17
CA PRO A 272 12.38 -12.94 13.46
C PRO A 272 11.71 -14.32 13.33
N ARG A 273 10.37 -14.34 13.31
CA ARG A 273 9.56 -15.51 12.95
C ARG A 273 9.64 -15.85 11.46
N TYR A 274 9.63 -14.83 10.60
CA TYR A 274 9.69 -15.00 9.15
C TYR A 274 10.84 -14.22 8.51
N THR A 275 11.36 -14.72 7.39
CA THR A 275 12.42 -14.04 6.64
C THR A 275 11.89 -12.90 5.77
N TRP A 276 10.65 -13.01 5.27
CA TRP A 276 9.92 -11.94 4.59
C TRP A 276 8.96 -11.24 5.55
N ARG A 277 9.22 -9.96 5.83
CA ARG A 277 8.38 -9.10 6.69
C ARG A 277 8.11 -7.81 5.93
N GLY A 278 7.04 -7.82 5.13
CA GLY A 278 6.85 -6.85 4.06
C GLY A 278 5.78 -5.79 4.31
N CYS A 279 5.94 -4.67 3.62
CA CYS A 279 4.90 -3.67 3.43
C CYS A 279 4.88 -3.26 1.95
N HIS A 280 3.72 -3.45 1.34
CA HIS A 280 3.37 -2.99 0.00
C HIS A 280 2.75 -1.59 0.06
N LEU A 281 3.17 -0.71 -0.85
CA LEU A 281 2.57 0.62 -1.06
C LEU A 281 2.29 0.87 -2.54
N ASP A 282 1.01 1.09 -2.83
CA ASP A 282 0.53 1.60 -4.11
C ASP A 282 0.80 3.10 -4.22
N VAL A 283 1.65 3.46 -5.18
CA VAL A 283 1.92 4.86 -5.53
C VAL A 283 1.39 5.26 -6.90
N SER A 284 0.72 4.34 -7.60
CA SER A 284 0.07 4.57 -8.89
C SER A 284 -1.23 5.34 -8.70
N ARG A 285 -2.13 4.82 -7.85
CA ARG A 285 -3.43 5.47 -7.59
C ARG A 285 -3.23 6.82 -6.92
N GLN A 286 -2.36 6.87 -5.91
CA GLN A 286 -1.94 8.10 -5.22
C GLN A 286 -0.44 8.30 -5.28
N PHE A 287 0.02 9.43 -5.82
CA PHE A 287 1.44 9.74 -5.80
C PHE A 287 1.91 10.22 -4.41
N TYR A 288 3.05 9.68 -3.95
CA TYR A 288 3.72 10.07 -2.71
C TYR A 288 5.10 10.65 -3.01
N PRO A 289 5.41 11.88 -2.56
CA PRO A 289 6.75 12.44 -2.68
C PRO A 289 7.83 11.56 -2.03
N VAL A 290 9.06 11.61 -2.55
CA VAL A 290 10.22 10.87 -2.01
C VAL A 290 10.41 11.01 -0.49
N PRO A 291 10.23 12.19 0.14
CA PRO A 291 10.31 12.31 1.60
C PRO A 291 9.32 11.41 2.34
N ASP A 292 8.09 11.25 1.83
CA ASP A 292 7.08 10.38 2.45
C ASP A 292 7.47 8.91 2.30
N ILE A 293 7.99 8.51 1.14
CA ILE A 293 8.48 7.13 0.92
C ILE A 293 9.60 6.81 1.91
N LYS A 294 10.57 7.72 2.07
CA LYS A 294 11.65 7.55 3.06
C LYS A 294 11.13 7.53 4.49
N ARG A 295 10.13 8.36 4.82
CA ARG A 295 9.48 8.38 6.13
C ARG A 295 8.77 7.07 6.42
N LEU A 296 8.08 6.48 5.45
CA LEU A 296 7.48 5.15 5.60
C LEU A 296 8.57 4.09 5.83
N ILE A 297 9.64 4.07 5.03
CA ILE A 297 10.75 3.13 5.20
C ILE A 297 11.41 3.25 6.59
N ASP A 298 11.53 4.46 7.13
CA ASP A 298 11.98 4.67 8.51
C ASP A 298 11.04 3.99 9.53
N ILE A 299 9.72 4.10 9.32
CA ILE A 299 8.71 3.42 10.15
C ILE A 299 8.82 1.90 10.01
N LEU A 300 9.00 1.38 8.78
CA LEU A 300 9.20 -0.05 8.52
C LEU A 300 10.42 -0.57 9.31
N ALA A 301 11.55 0.14 9.23
CA ALA A 301 12.77 -0.21 9.93
C ALA A 301 12.58 -0.19 11.46
N TRP A 302 11.91 0.83 12.01
CA TRP A 302 11.58 0.89 13.43
C TRP A 302 10.76 -0.30 13.90
N ASN A 303 9.89 -0.83 13.05
CA ASN A 303 9.07 -2.02 13.30
C ASN A 303 9.77 -3.33 12.89
N LYS A 304 11.06 -3.30 12.52
CA LYS A 304 11.86 -4.45 12.08
C LYS A 304 11.31 -5.18 10.83
N LEU A 305 10.47 -4.51 10.05
CA LEU A 305 10.09 -4.95 8.70
C LEU A 305 11.30 -4.79 7.76
N ASN A 306 11.47 -5.70 6.80
CA ASN A 306 12.64 -5.75 5.93
C ASN A 306 12.34 -5.71 4.44
N ILE A 307 11.07 -5.74 4.02
CA ILE A 307 10.71 -5.59 2.61
C ILE A 307 9.81 -4.37 2.43
N PHE A 308 10.17 -3.52 1.49
CA PHE A 308 9.31 -2.50 0.91
C PHE A 308 8.95 -2.93 -0.52
N HIS A 309 7.71 -3.40 -0.69
CA HIS A 309 7.16 -3.77 -1.98
C HIS A 309 6.55 -2.51 -2.63
N TRP A 310 7.12 -2.06 -3.74
CA TRP A 310 6.81 -0.75 -4.31
C TRP A 310 6.02 -0.88 -5.61
N HIS A 311 4.71 -0.64 -5.53
CA HIS A 311 3.77 -0.75 -6.64
C HIS A 311 3.72 0.53 -7.47
N LEU A 312 4.51 0.53 -8.54
CA LEU A 312 4.89 1.71 -9.32
C LEU A 312 3.96 1.97 -10.52
N THR A 313 3.14 1.02 -10.93
CA THR A 313 2.34 1.14 -12.16
C THR A 313 0.97 0.53 -11.97
N ASP A 314 -0.05 1.19 -12.51
CA ASP A 314 -1.39 0.64 -12.63
C ASP A 314 -2.18 1.35 -13.75
N ASP A 315 -3.48 1.07 -13.85
CA ASP A 315 -4.41 1.73 -14.75
C ASP A 315 -4.39 3.25 -14.60
N GLU A 316 -4.38 3.74 -13.36
CA GLU A 316 -4.43 5.16 -13.07
C GLU A 316 -3.13 5.89 -13.39
N ALA A 317 -1.96 5.24 -13.32
CA ALA A 317 -0.71 5.89 -13.65
C ALA A 317 0.50 4.96 -13.80
N TRP A 318 1.49 5.46 -14.52
CA TRP A 318 2.85 4.94 -14.53
C TRP A 318 3.79 5.89 -13.77
N ARG A 319 4.56 5.37 -12.80
CA ARG A 319 5.35 6.21 -11.86
C ARG A 319 6.86 6.07 -11.97
N LEU A 320 7.38 5.21 -12.84
CA LEU A 320 8.83 4.97 -12.97
C LEU A 320 9.39 5.60 -14.26
N GLU A 321 10.45 6.40 -14.18
CA GLU A 321 11.12 6.86 -15.40
C GLU A 321 11.80 5.71 -16.17
N ILE A 322 11.38 5.51 -17.42
CA ILE A 322 12.02 4.66 -18.41
C ILE A 322 12.46 5.54 -19.57
N LYS A 323 13.77 5.77 -19.72
CA LYS A 323 14.29 6.75 -20.69
C LYS A 323 14.05 6.34 -22.13
N ALA A 324 13.94 5.04 -22.40
CA ALA A 324 13.56 4.51 -23.70
C ALA A 324 12.11 4.87 -24.09
N TYR A 325 11.25 5.19 -23.11
CA TYR A 325 9.84 5.49 -23.29
C TYR A 325 9.40 6.67 -22.39
N PRO A 326 9.86 7.90 -22.68
CA PRO A 326 9.52 9.08 -21.88
C PRO A 326 8.00 9.32 -21.79
N GLU A 327 7.24 8.88 -22.78
CA GLU A 327 5.78 8.98 -22.85
C GLU A 327 5.09 8.35 -21.63
N LEU A 328 5.66 7.30 -21.04
CA LEU A 328 5.12 6.68 -19.82
C LEU A 328 5.01 7.68 -18.66
N THR A 329 5.94 8.64 -18.58
CA THR A 329 5.94 9.68 -17.54
C THR A 329 5.43 11.03 -18.02
N GLU A 330 5.55 11.35 -19.30
CA GLU A 330 4.98 12.58 -19.88
C GLU A 330 3.45 12.52 -19.98
N ILE A 331 2.92 11.33 -20.31
CA ILE A 331 1.49 11.05 -20.46
C ILE A 331 1.01 10.19 -19.29
N GLY A 332 1.57 8.99 -19.11
CA GLY A 332 1.07 7.98 -18.18
C GLY A 332 1.14 8.37 -16.69
N ALA A 333 1.92 9.39 -16.31
CA ALA A 333 1.94 9.91 -14.94
C ALA A 333 0.93 11.05 -14.69
N LYS A 334 0.34 11.62 -15.75
CA LYS A 334 -0.41 12.87 -15.70
C LYS A 334 -1.90 12.64 -15.97
N ARG A 335 -2.74 13.06 -15.02
CA ARG A 335 -4.19 12.97 -15.10
C ARG A 335 -4.82 14.34 -14.98
N GLY A 336 -5.86 14.62 -15.76
CA GLY A 336 -6.55 15.91 -15.70
C GLY A 336 -7.71 16.01 -16.69
N PRO A 337 -8.57 17.03 -16.56
CA PRO A 337 -9.76 17.16 -17.40
C PRO A 337 -9.48 17.17 -18.91
N ASP A 338 -8.35 17.74 -19.32
CA ASP A 338 -7.90 17.89 -20.72
C ASP A 338 -6.71 16.97 -21.07
N GLU A 339 -6.34 16.05 -20.18
CA GLU A 339 -5.22 15.12 -20.39
C GLU A 339 -5.71 13.80 -21.01
N VAL A 340 -4.78 12.97 -21.49
CA VAL A 340 -5.11 11.65 -22.04
C VAL A 340 -5.73 10.75 -20.97
N LEU A 341 -5.13 10.71 -19.78
CA LEU A 341 -5.71 10.01 -18.64
C LEU A 341 -6.65 10.95 -17.89
N LEU A 342 -7.88 10.50 -17.67
CA LEU A 342 -8.91 11.28 -16.99
C LEU A 342 -8.66 11.35 -15.47
N PRO A 343 -9.23 12.35 -14.78
CA PRO A 343 -9.17 12.44 -13.33
C PRO A 343 -9.68 11.17 -12.65
N GLN A 344 -8.96 10.67 -11.65
CA GLN A 344 -9.35 9.50 -10.86
C GLN A 344 -9.13 9.79 -9.37
N LEU A 345 -9.93 9.16 -8.50
CA LEU A 345 -9.63 8.98 -7.07
C LEU A 345 -9.09 10.22 -6.33
N GLY A 346 -9.75 11.38 -6.47
CA GLY A 346 -9.32 12.62 -5.78
C GLY A 346 -8.74 13.71 -6.69
N ASP A 347 -8.55 13.44 -7.98
CA ASP A 347 -8.08 14.45 -8.93
C ASP A 347 -9.19 15.45 -9.29
N GLY A 348 -8.86 16.75 -9.27
CA GLY A 348 -9.83 17.84 -9.42
C GLY A 348 -9.75 18.56 -10.77
N ALA A 349 -10.08 19.86 -10.75
CA ALA A 349 -10.04 20.72 -11.94
C ALA A 349 -8.62 20.94 -12.49
N GLU A 350 -7.61 20.89 -11.62
CA GLU A 350 -6.21 21.03 -12.00
C GLU A 350 -5.60 19.65 -12.30
N PRO A 351 -4.83 19.52 -13.39
CA PRO A 351 -4.10 18.29 -13.68
C PRO A 351 -3.14 17.92 -12.53
N ARG A 352 -3.10 16.63 -12.21
CA ARG A 352 -2.17 16.05 -11.24
C ARG A 352 -1.13 15.21 -11.98
N SER A 353 0.13 15.32 -11.57
CA SER A 353 1.22 14.50 -12.07
C SER A 353 2.17 14.11 -10.93
N GLY A 354 3.06 13.16 -11.21
CA GLY A 354 4.11 12.72 -10.31
C GLY A 354 4.69 11.38 -10.75
N PHE A 355 6.01 11.29 -10.78
CA PHE A 355 6.76 10.06 -11.05
C PHE A 355 8.11 10.16 -10.33
N TYR A 356 8.81 9.03 -10.22
CA TYR A 356 10.16 8.95 -9.69
C TYR A 356 11.13 8.84 -10.86
N ASN A 357 12.02 9.81 -10.98
CA ASN A 357 13.13 9.66 -11.90
C ASN A 357 14.12 8.61 -11.35
N GLN A 358 15.03 8.14 -12.19
CA GLN A 358 15.96 7.08 -11.76
C GLN A 358 16.86 7.48 -10.58
N GLU A 359 17.12 8.78 -10.37
CA GLU A 359 17.90 9.25 -9.24
C GLU A 359 17.10 9.25 -7.93
N ASP A 360 15.81 9.60 -7.99
CA ASP A 360 14.89 9.45 -6.87
C ASP A 360 14.86 7.98 -6.40
N VAL A 361 14.74 7.05 -7.35
CA VAL A 361 14.74 5.60 -7.09
C VAL A 361 16.05 5.17 -6.43
N ARG A 362 17.22 5.55 -6.97
CA ARG A 362 18.52 5.25 -6.35
C ARG A 362 18.60 5.81 -4.92
N GLY A 363 18.10 7.02 -4.72
CA GLY A 363 18.06 7.67 -3.41
C GLY A 363 17.15 6.95 -2.40
N VAL A 364 16.02 6.41 -2.84
CA VAL A 364 15.11 5.59 -2.00
C VAL A 364 15.73 4.23 -1.69
N VAL A 365 16.24 3.53 -2.71
CA VAL A 365 16.87 2.21 -2.56
C VAL A 365 18.10 2.28 -1.64
N ALA A 366 18.94 3.30 -1.77
CA ALA A 366 20.08 3.50 -0.89
C ALA A 366 19.65 3.77 0.57
N HIS A 367 18.61 4.59 0.76
CA HIS A 367 18.03 4.87 2.08
C HIS A 367 17.49 3.60 2.74
N ALA A 368 16.71 2.81 2.00
CA ALA A 368 16.17 1.53 2.46
C ALA A 368 17.29 0.54 2.82
N GLY A 369 18.29 0.39 1.94
CA GLY A 369 19.42 -0.51 2.16
C GLY A 369 20.25 -0.16 3.40
N MET A 370 20.39 1.13 3.75
CA MET A 370 21.05 1.56 4.98
C MET A 370 20.36 1.03 6.24
N LEU A 371 19.05 0.81 6.16
CA LEU A 371 18.15 0.36 7.22
C LEU A 371 17.78 -1.12 7.09
N ARG A 372 18.45 -1.86 6.19
CA ARG A 372 18.18 -3.29 5.92
C ARG A 372 16.74 -3.55 5.47
N VAL A 373 16.16 -2.58 4.76
CA VAL A 373 14.90 -2.73 4.03
C VAL A 373 15.25 -2.93 2.55
N GLU A 374 14.91 -4.09 2.02
CA GLU A 374 15.01 -4.40 0.59
C GLU A 374 13.82 -3.78 -0.16
N VAL A 375 14.09 -3.19 -1.32
CA VAL A 375 13.05 -2.62 -2.18
C VAL A 375 12.77 -3.59 -3.32
N VAL A 376 11.57 -4.16 -3.33
CA VAL A 376 11.07 -5.03 -4.40
C VAL A 376 10.17 -4.19 -5.31
N PRO A 377 10.57 -3.90 -6.56
CA PRO A 377 9.74 -3.13 -7.47
C PRO A 377 8.62 -4.00 -8.05
N GLU A 378 7.50 -3.36 -8.34
CA GLU A 378 6.41 -3.95 -9.10
C GLU A 378 6.08 -3.12 -10.34
N ILE A 379 5.99 -3.83 -11.48
CA ILE A 379 5.35 -3.35 -12.71
C ILE A 379 4.21 -4.33 -13.00
N ASP A 380 2.98 -3.90 -12.76
CA ASP A 380 1.80 -4.77 -12.83
C ASP A 380 1.38 -5.07 -14.28
N ILE A 381 1.45 -6.36 -14.67
CA ILE A 381 1.19 -6.86 -16.02
C ILE A 381 0.65 -8.30 -16.01
N PRO A 382 -0.16 -8.71 -17.00
CA PRO A 382 -0.60 -7.93 -18.15
C PRO A 382 -1.81 -7.05 -17.85
N GLY A 383 -2.54 -7.25 -16.75
CA GLY A 383 -3.63 -6.38 -16.32
C GLY A 383 -3.14 -4.98 -15.94
N HIS A 384 -4.03 -4.15 -15.40
CA HIS A 384 -3.64 -2.90 -14.74
C HIS A 384 -2.73 -1.98 -15.58
N SER A 385 -2.92 -1.94 -16.89
CA SER A 385 -1.97 -1.36 -17.84
C SER A 385 -2.53 -0.17 -18.62
N SER A 386 -3.68 0.39 -18.25
CA SER A 386 -4.29 1.51 -18.97
C SER A 386 -3.35 2.69 -19.16
N ALA A 387 -2.56 3.07 -18.13
CA ALA A 387 -1.61 4.16 -18.23
C ALA A 387 -0.53 3.91 -19.29
N ALA A 388 0.00 2.68 -19.37
CA ALA A 388 0.99 2.30 -20.38
C ALA A 388 0.38 2.26 -21.79
N LEU A 389 -0.79 1.61 -21.94
CA LEU A 389 -1.50 1.47 -23.21
C LEU A 389 -1.89 2.82 -23.82
N LEU A 390 -2.32 3.77 -22.99
CA LEU A 390 -2.68 5.13 -23.43
C LEU A 390 -1.46 6.00 -23.72
N SER A 391 -0.30 5.70 -23.12
CA SER A 391 0.95 6.41 -23.40
C SER A 391 1.63 5.90 -24.68
N LEU A 392 1.51 4.61 -24.97
CA LEU A 392 2.18 3.94 -26.09
C LEU A 392 1.17 3.10 -26.88
N LEU A 393 0.51 3.72 -27.86
CA LEU A 393 -0.53 3.05 -28.67
C LEU A 393 -0.03 1.83 -29.48
N GLN A 394 1.29 1.67 -29.65
CA GLN A 394 1.91 0.49 -30.27
C GLN A 394 1.73 -0.79 -29.44
N LEU A 395 1.37 -0.67 -28.16
CA LEU A 395 1.05 -1.79 -27.28
C LEU A 395 -0.36 -2.37 -27.52
N VAL A 396 -1.21 -1.65 -28.25
CA VAL A 396 -2.61 -2.01 -28.49
C VAL A 396 -2.74 -2.78 -29.81
N ASP A 397 -3.58 -3.82 -29.84
CA ASP A 397 -4.09 -4.36 -31.10
C ASP A 397 -5.10 -3.36 -31.69
N GLY A 398 -4.69 -2.59 -32.70
CA GLY A 398 -5.54 -1.60 -33.34
C GLY A 398 -6.80 -2.16 -34.03
N GLN A 399 -6.95 -3.48 -34.13
CA GLN A 399 -8.15 -4.15 -34.64
C GLN A 399 -9.04 -4.74 -33.54
N GLU A 400 -8.58 -4.76 -32.29
CA GLU A 400 -9.42 -5.15 -31.17
C GLU A 400 -10.55 -4.13 -31.00
N ALA A 401 -11.78 -4.63 -30.85
CA ALA A 401 -12.92 -3.76 -30.64
C ALA A 401 -12.71 -2.91 -29.37
N PRO A 402 -12.98 -1.59 -29.42
CA PRO A 402 -12.94 -0.77 -28.22
C PRO A 402 -13.95 -1.32 -27.21
N ASP A 403 -13.57 -1.36 -25.93
CA ASP A 403 -14.44 -1.87 -24.85
C ASP A 403 -14.87 -3.33 -25.05
N GLY A 404 -13.99 -4.16 -25.63
CA GLY A 404 -14.19 -5.59 -25.80
C GLY A 404 -14.28 -6.35 -24.48
N TYR A 405 -13.67 -5.80 -23.42
CA TYR A 405 -13.83 -6.24 -22.04
C TYR A 405 -13.56 -5.06 -21.08
N ARG A 406 -13.93 -5.23 -19.80
CA ARG A 406 -13.61 -4.27 -18.74
C ARG A 406 -13.03 -4.94 -17.51
N SER A 407 -12.10 -4.24 -16.85
CA SER A 407 -11.54 -4.63 -15.56
C SER A 407 -12.56 -4.53 -14.43
N VAL A 408 -12.22 -5.07 -13.25
CA VAL A 408 -13.06 -4.91 -12.07
C VAL A 408 -13.18 -3.43 -11.68
N GLN A 409 -12.15 -2.62 -11.91
CA GLN A 409 -12.12 -1.15 -11.75
C GLN A 409 -12.87 -0.42 -12.86
N GLY A 410 -13.21 -1.11 -13.95
CA GLY A 410 -14.10 -0.63 -15.01
C GLY A 410 -13.37 0.12 -16.12
N TYR A 411 -12.07 -0.12 -16.27
CA TYR A 411 -11.31 0.34 -17.43
C TYR A 411 -11.58 -0.58 -18.62
N PRO A 412 -11.82 -0.02 -19.82
CA PRO A 412 -11.95 -0.80 -21.03
C PRO A 412 -10.58 -1.27 -21.53
N ASN A 413 -10.50 -2.52 -21.98
CA ASN A 413 -9.31 -3.10 -22.64
C ASN A 413 -7.98 -2.82 -21.91
N ASN A 414 -7.97 -2.98 -20.59
CA ASN A 414 -6.90 -2.45 -19.72
C ASN A 414 -5.64 -3.33 -19.63
N ALA A 415 -5.49 -4.33 -20.49
CA ALA A 415 -4.43 -5.33 -20.36
C ALA A 415 -3.51 -5.39 -21.59
N LEU A 416 -2.20 -5.51 -21.37
CA LEU A 416 -1.21 -5.73 -22.41
C LEU A 416 -1.56 -6.98 -23.22
N ASN A 417 -1.57 -6.86 -24.55
CA ASN A 417 -2.01 -7.93 -25.43
C ASN A 417 -0.87 -8.97 -25.66
N PRO A 418 -1.07 -10.26 -25.31
CA PRO A 418 -0.06 -11.32 -25.46
C PRO A 418 0.38 -11.60 -26.91
N ALA A 419 -0.39 -11.18 -27.91
CA ALA A 419 -0.09 -11.40 -29.32
C ALA A 419 0.55 -10.17 -30.01
N VAL A 420 0.69 -9.04 -29.31
CA VAL A 420 1.42 -7.87 -29.80
C VAL A 420 2.90 -8.04 -29.48
N GLU A 421 3.73 -8.33 -30.48
CA GLU A 421 5.16 -8.61 -30.25
C GLU A 421 5.93 -7.40 -29.71
N PHE A 422 5.52 -6.17 -30.04
CA PHE A 422 6.11 -4.95 -29.48
C PHE A 422 6.01 -4.90 -27.95
N THR A 423 5.02 -5.55 -27.34
CA THR A 423 4.90 -5.67 -25.88
C THR A 423 6.16 -6.27 -25.25
N TYR A 424 6.76 -7.28 -25.88
CA TYR A 424 7.95 -7.93 -25.34
C TYR A 424 9.23 -7.11 -25.58
N GLU A 425 9.31 -6.36 -26.67
CA GLU A 425 10.38 -5.37 -26.88
C GLU A 425 10.32 -4.27 -25.81
N PHE A 426 9.12 -3.72 -25.60
CA PHE A 426 8.82 -2.73 -24.58
C PHE A 426 9.23 -3.21 -23.19
N LEU A 427 8.73 -4.36 -22.74
CA LEU A 427 9.05 -4.90 -21.43
C LEU A 427 10.54 -5.24 -21.28
N GLY A 428 11.19 -5.68 -22.37
CA GLY A 428 12.63 -5.89 -22.39
C GLY A 428 13.40 -4.63 -22.03
N LYS A 429 13.06 -3.50 -22.65
CA LYS A 429 13.67 -2.19 -22.36
C LYS A 429 13.32 -1.66 -20.96
N VAL A 430 12.06 -1.83 -20.52
CA VAL A 430 11.65 -1.49 -19.15
C VAL A 430 12.54 -2.24 -18.14
N PHE A 431 12.70 -3.55 -18.31
CA PHE A 431 13.56 -4.35 -17.44
C PHE A 431 15.04 -3.94 -17.56
N ASP A 432 15.56 -3.71 -18.76
CA ASP A 432 16.96 -3.28 -18.93
C ASP A 432 17.29 -1.99 -18.16
N GLU A 433 16.35 -1.06 -18.04
CA GLU A 433 16.53 0.18 -17.25
C GLU A 433 16.17 0.04 -15.77
N MET A 434 15.14 -0.74 -15.44
CA MET A 434 14.64 -0.90 -14.08
C MET A 434 15.58 -1.75 -13.22
N LEU A 435 16.02 -2.91 -13.72
CA LEU A 435 16.75 -3.89 -12.90
C LEU A 435 18.06 -3.35 -12.28
N PRO A 436 18.85 -2.49 -12.95
CA PRO A 436 20.02 -1.86 -12.33
C PRO A 436 19.71 -0.93 -11.15
N LEU A 437 18.47 -0.42 -11.04
CA LEU A 437 18.04 0.46 -9.95
C LEU A 437 17.66 -0.33 -8.69
N PHE A 438 17.26 -1.59 -8.85
CA PHE A 438 16.74 -2.43 -7.78
C PHE A 438 17.63 -3.66 -7.56
N PRO A 439 18.42 -3.69 -6.47
CA PRO A 439 19.28 -4.82 -6.13
C PRO A 439 18.53 -6.12 -5.84
N SER A 440 17.25 -6.06 -5.49
CA SER A 440 16.43 -7.23 -5.17
C SER A 440 16.55 -8.33 -6.21
N GLU A 441 16.59 -9.59 -5.78
CA GLU A 441 16.54 -10.72 -6.69
C GLU A 441 15.15 -10.91 -7.29
N TYR A 442 14.10 -10.41 -6.63
CA TYR A 442 12.71 -10.51 -7.06
C TYR A 442 12.27 -9.25 -7.81
N ILE A 443 11.47 -9.47 -8.83
CA ILE A 443 10.71 -8.43 -9.52
C ILE A 443 9.26 -8.86 -9.49
N HIS A 444 8.40 -8.04 -8.90
CA HIS A 444 6.98 -8.32 -8.90
C HIS A 444 6.40 -7.89 -10.25
N ILE A 445 5.63 -8.77 -10.88
CA ILE A 445 5.01 -8.50 -12.18
C ILE A 445 3.49 -8.33 -12.08
N GLY A 446 2.96 -8.25 -10.86
CA GLY A 446 1.52 -8.23 -10.60
C GLY A 446 0.88 -9.54 -11.02
N GLY A 447 0.04 -9.47 -12.06
CA GLY A 447 -0.57 -10.64 -12.70
C GLY A 447 -1.96 -10.99 -12.17
N ASP A 448 -2.56 -10.08 -11.41
CA ASP A 448 -3.90 -10.15 -10.85
C ASP A 448 -4.98 -9.64 -11.81
N GLU A 449 -6.23 -9.99 -11.47
CA GLU A 449 -7.47 -9.41 -11.98
C GLU A 449 -7.65 -9.27 -13.51
N VAL A 450 -6.96 -10.08 -14.32
CA VAL A 450 -7.19 -10.14 -15.77
C VAL A 450 -8.62 -10.64 -16.04
N PRO A 451 -9.50 -9.82 -16.65
CA PRO A 451 -10.90 -10.20 -16.83
C PRO A 451 -11.06 -11.45 -17.70
N HIS A 452 -11.98 -12.36 -17.36
CA HIS A 452 -12.17 -13.63 -18.10
C HIS A 452 -12.41 -13.48 -19.62
N GLY A 453 -12.87 -12.31 -20.09
CA GLY A 453 -13.08 -12.01 -21.51
C GLY A 453 -11.91 -11.34 -22.25
N SER A 454 -10.78 -11.13 -21.58
CA SER A 454 -9.66 -10.35 -22.13
C SER A 454 -9.13 -10.94 -23.43
N TRP A 455 -8.87 -10.07 -24.40
CA TRP A 455 -8.29 -10.37 -25.71
C TRP A 455 -9.10 -11.29 -26.63
N LEU A 456 -10.28 -11.79 -26.22
CA LEU A 456 -11.11 -12.66 -27.07
C LEU A 456 -11.69 -11.91 -28.29
N ALA A 457 -11.73 -10.57 -28.22
CA ALA A 457 -12.08 -9.69 -29.31
C ALA A 457 -10.89 -9.33 -30.24
N SER A 458 -9.65 -9.56 -29.81
CA SER A 458 -8.43 -9.26 -30.58
C SER A 458 -8.22 -10.30 -31.69
N PRO A 459 -8.14 -9.88 -32.97
CA PRO A 459 -7.77 -10.78 -34.06
C PRO A 459 -6.38 -11.40 -33.88
N LEU A 460 -5.41 -10.65 -33.35
CA LEU A 460 -4.07 -11.16 -33.09
C LEU A 460 -4.08 -12.29 -32.06
N CYS A 461 -4.80 -12.12 -30.95
CA CYS A 461 -4.93 -13.17 -29.93
C CYS A 461 -5.67 -14.41 -30.44
N ARG A 462 -6.67 -14.26 -31.32
CA ARG A 462 -7.30 -15.43 -31.96
C ARG A 462 -6.31 -16.25 -32.79
N THR A 463 -5.48 -15.58 -33.60
CA THR A 463 -4.41 -16.26 -34.36
C THR A 463 -3.39 -16.92 -33.42
N LEU A 464 -3.03 -16.26 -32.31
CA LEU A 464 -2.14 -16.84 -31.30
C LEU A 464 -2.76 -18.10 -30.66
N MET A 465 -4.03 -18.04 -30.25
CA MET A 465 -4.76 -19.17 -29.67
C MET A 465 -4.81 -20.36 -30.62
N GLU A 466 -5.06 -20.15 -31.91
CA GLU A 466 -5.06 -21.22 -32.91
C GLU A 466 -3.67 -21.86 -33.08
N ARG A 467 -2.62 -21.02 -33.13
CA ARG A 467 -1.22 -21.47 -33.31
C ARG A 467 -0.72 -22.30 -32.12
N GLU A 468 -0.93 -21.78 -30.91
CA GLU A 468 -0.42 -22.36 -29.66
C GLU A 468 -1.42 -23.33 -29.00
N LYS A 469 -2.62 -23.48 -29.58
CA LYS A 469 -3.73 -24.31 -29.09
C LYS A 469 -4.21 -23.92 -27.69
N LEU A 470 -4.35 -22.61 -27.45
CA LEU A 470 -4.77 -22.05 -26.17
C LEU A 470 -6.31 -21.96 -26.10
N ALA A 471 -6.90 -22.33 -24.97
CA ALA A 471 -8.34 -22.45 -24.79
C ALA A 471 -9.04 -21.12 -24.46
N GLY A 472 -8.31 -20.12 -23.96
CA GLY A 472 -8.88 -18.82 -23.62
C GLY A 472 -7.95 -17.94 -22.80
N THR A 473 -8.54 -16.94 -22.15
CA THR A 473 -7.84 -15.87 -21.44
C THR A 473 -6.80 -16.35 -20.43
N ALA A 474 -7.13 -17.32 -19.57
CA ALA A 474 -6.20 -17.81 -18.55
C ALA A 474 -4.94 -18.43 -19.18
N GLU A 475 -5.08 -19.18 -20.29
CA GLU A 475 -3.94 -19.77 -20.99
C GLU A 475 -3.15 -18.74 -21.80
N LEU A 476 -3.81 -17.69 -22.33
CA LEU A 476 -3.13 -16.54 -22.93
C LEU A 476 -2.31 -15.75 -21.91
N GLN A 477 -2.86 -15.54 -20.71
CA GLN A 477 -2.15 -14.91 -19.60
C GLN A 477 -0.95 -15.78 -19.17
N SER A 478 -1.14 -17.09 -19.00
CA SER A 478 -0.03 -18.01 -18.70
C SER A 478 1.05 -17.99 -19.79
N TYR A 479 0.67 -17.97 -21.07
CA TYR A 479 1.60 -17.82 -22.20
C TYR A 479 2.43 -16.53 -22.08
N PHE A 480 1.77 -15.40 -21.80
CA PHE A 480 2.43 -14.12 -21.58
C PHE A 480 3.40 -14.18 -20.40
N LEU A 481 2.94 -14.62 -19.23
CA LEU A 481 3.73 -14.66 -18.00
C LEU A 481 4.94 -15.60 -18.09
N ARG A 482 4.84 -16.70 -18.84
CA ARG A 482 6.01 -17.58 -19.11
C ARG A 482 7.09 -16.87 -19.91
N ARG A 483 6.72 -16.05 -20.89
CA ARG A 483 7.68 -15.22 -21.64
C ARG A 483 8.33 -14.17 -20.73
N ILE A 484 7.55 -13.53 -19.85
CA ILE A 484 8.09 -12.56 -18.87
C ILE A 484 9.06 -13.24 -17.89
N LYS A 485 8.69 -14.40 -17.35
CA LYS A 485 9.58 -15.18 -16.48
C LYS A 485 10.90 -15.51 -17.18
N ALA A 486 10.86 -15.93 -18.44
CA ALA A 486 12.07 -16.21 -19.20
C ALA A 486 12.95 -14.96 -19.36
N MET A 487 12.36 -13.80 -19.70
CA MET A 487 13.08 -12.53 -19.83
C MET A 487 13.75 -12.08 -18.51
N LEU A 488 13.09 -12.30 -17.37
CA LEU A 488 13.64 -12.02 -16.05
C LEU A 488 14.78 -12.99 -15.70
N ALA A 489 14.59 -14.28 -15.97
CA ALA A 489 15.60 -15.32 -15.71
C ALA A 489 16.88 -15.09 -16.52
N GLU A 490 16.77 -14.69 -17.79
CA GLU A 490 17.90 -14.28 -18.65
C GLU A 490 18.70 -13.12 -18.05
N ARG A 491 18.05 -12.28 -17.24
CA ARG A 491 18.64 -11.13 -16.52
C ARG A 491 19.02 -11.46 -15.08
N GLY A 492 18.96 -12.74 -14.69
CA GLY A 492 19.33 -13.21 -13.35
C GLY A 492 18.35 -12.79 -12.25
N LYS A 493 17.09 -12.54 -12.59
CA LYS A 493 16.02 -12.16 -11.66
C LYS A 493 14.96 -13.25 -11.53
N LYS A 494 14.33 -13.29 -10.37
CA LYS A 494 13.22 -14.17 -10.02
C LYS A 494 11.90 -13.43 -10.16
N LEU A 495 10.86 -14.17 -10.52
CA LEU A 495 9.51 -13.62 -10.65
C LEU A 495 8.83 -13.64 -9.28
N ALA A 496 8.23 -12.52 -8.89
CA ALA A 496 7.19 -12.47 -7.88
C ALA A 496 5.86 -12.04 -8.53
N GLY A 497 4.72 -12.47 -8.00
CA GLY A 497 3.42 -12.08 -8.52
C GLY A 497 2.27 -12.42 -7.58
N TRP A 498 1.08 -11.92 -7.86
CA TRP A 498 -0.15 -12.30 -7.16
C TRP A 498 -0.53 -13.75 -7.48
N ASN A 499 -1.38 -14.37 -6.65
CA ASN A 499 -1.68 -15.80 -6.76
C ASN A 499 -2.25 -16.25 -8.11
N GLU A 500 -2.84 -15.34 -8.88
CA GLU A 500 -3.39 -15.54 -10.22
C GLU A 500 -2.33 -15.95 -11.24
N VAL A 501 -1.05 -15.65 -10.99
CA VAL A 501 0.08 -16.12 -11.80
C VAL A 501 0.15 -17.66 -11.87
N SER A 502 -0.49 -18.38 -10.93
CA SER A 502 -0.59 -19.84 -10.95
C SER A 502 -1.68 -20.37 -11.92
N GLN A 503 -2.61 -19.53 -12.37
CA GLN A 503 -3.76 -19.94 -13.19
C GLN A 503 -3.37 -20.24 -14.65
N GLY A 504 -4.26 -20.92 -15.38
CA GLY A 504 -4.04 -21.24 -16.80
C GLY A 504 -2.85 -22.18 -17.06
N GLY A 505 -2.45 -22.96 -16.05
CA GLY A 505 -1.24 -23.78 -16.06
C GLY A 505 0.01 -23.07 -15.55
N GLY A 506 -0.12 -21.81 -15.11
CA GLY A 506 0.86 -21.05 -14.35
C GLY A 506 2.21 -20.85 -15.04
N VAL A 507 3.17 -20.37 -14.25
CA VAL A 507 4.59 -20.31 -14.62
C VAL A 507 5.36 -21.47 -14.00
N ASP A 508 6.61 -21.67 -14.39
CA ASP A 508 7.48 -22.62 -13.71
C ASP A 508 7.58 -22.27 -12.20
N ARG A 509 7.69 -23.26 -11.31
CA ARG A 509 7.65 -23.04 -9.85
C ARG A 509 9.01 -22.60 -9.28
N GLU A 510 10.10 -23.05 -9.89
CA GLU A 510 11.45 -22.77 -9.39
C GLU A 510 11.76 -21.27 -9.56
N GLY A 511 12.18 -20.62 -8.47
CA GLY A 511 12.45 -19.18 -8.50
C GLY A 511 11.22 -18.30 -8.72
N THR A 512 10.02 -18.80 -8.38
CA THR A 512 8.77 -18.05 -8.38
C THR A 512 8.24 -17.88 -6.95
N LEU A 513 7.93 -16.65 -6.58
CA LEU A 513 7.32 -16.27 -5.31
C LEU A 513 5.89 -15.77 -5.54
N LEU A 514 4.90 -16.29 -4.83
CA LEU A 514 3.51 -15.86 -4.96
C LEU A 514 2.98 -15.15 -3.71
N MET A 515 2.30 -14.02 -3.92
CA MET A 515 1.57 -13.27 -2.90
C MET A 515 0.14 -13.83 -2.79
N ALA A 516 -0.13 -14.61 -1.76
CA ALA A 516 -1.44 -15.22 -1.53
C ALA A 516 -2.34 -14.24 -0.77
N TRP A 517 -3.33 -13.67 -1.45
CA TRP A 517 -4.10 -12.54 -0.90
C TRP A 517 -5.54 -12.88 -0.51
N GLU A 518 -6.12 -13.93 -1.08
CA GLU A 518 -7.54 -14.25 -0.86
C GLU A 518 -7.81 -14.84 0.54
N LYS A 519 -7.14 -15.95 0.88
CA LYS A 519 -7.26 -16.63 2.18
C LYS A 519 -6.08 -17.57 2.42
N PRO A 520 -5.78 -17.95 3.69
CA PRO A 520 -4.68 -18.86 4.01
C PRO A 520 -4.71 -20.17 3.22
N ASP A 521 -5.88 -20.77 2.98
CA ASP A 521 -6.03 -22.02 2.22
C ASP A 521 -5.39 -21.93 0.83
N VAL A 522 -5.57 -20.80 0.13
CA VAL A 522 -4.99 -20.59 -1.22
C VAL A 522 -3.47 -20.61 -1.13
N GLY A 523 -2.89 -19.97 -0.12
CA GLY A 523 -1.44 -20.03 0.09
C GLY A 523 -0.95 -21.45 0.39
N ILE A 524 -1.68 -22.22 1.21
CA ILE A 524 -1.33 -23.61 1.52
C ILE A 524 -1.38 -24.49 0.25
N GLU A 525 -2.41 -24.30 -0.59
CA GLU A 525 -2.54 -24.99 -1.87
C GLU A 525 -1.35 -24.67 -2.80
N LEU A 526 -0.99 -23.39 -2.95
CA LEU A 526 0.14 -22.95 -3.78
C LEU A 526 1.49 -23.47 -3.27
N ALA A 527 1.70 -23.50 -1.94
CA ALA A 527 2.89 -24.12 -1.36
C ALA A 527 2.94 -25.62 -1.64
N GLY A 528 1.79 -26.31 -1.58
CA GLY A 528 1.66 -27.72 -1.96
C GLY A 528 1.96 -27.98 -3.44
N GLU A 529 1.70 -27.00 -4.30
CA GLU A 529 2.10 -27.04 -5.71
C GLU A 529 3.61 -26.79 -5.92
N GLY A 530 4.34 -26.35 -4.89
CA GLY A 530 5.78 -26.15 -4.92
C GLY A 530 6.25 -24.70 -5.13
N TYR A 531 5.35 -23.73 -5.08
CA TYR A 531 5.71 -22.31 -5.07
C TYR A 531 6.24 -21.89 -3.69
N ASP A 532 7.14 -20.90 -3.67
CA ASP A 532 7.37 -20.15 -2.45
C ASP A 532 6.25 -19.11 -2.30
N ILE A 533 5.81 -18.86 -1.07
CA ILE A 533 4.64 -17.99 -0.80
C ILE A 533 4.95 -16.90 0.24
N VAL A 534 4.26 -15.77 0.09
CA VAL A 534 4.08 -14.75 1.13
C VAL A 534 2.59 -14.58 1.35
N MET A 535 2.15 -14.66 2.60
CA MET A 535 0.74 -14.49 2.94
C MET A 535 0.39 -13.01 3.07
N THR A 536 -0.63 -12.58 2.32
CA THR A 536 -1.15 -11.20 2.26
C THR A 536 -2.68 -11.14 2.37
N PRO A 537 -3.31 -11.83 3.33
CA PRO A 537 -4.77 -11.99 3.40
C PRO A 537 -5.52 -10.66 3.47
N GLY A 538 -6.37 -10.36 2.48
CA GLY A 538 -7.13 -9.11 2.39
C GLY A 538 -8.04 -8.83 3.59
N GLN A 539 -8.59 -9.89 4.17
CA GLN A 539 -9.44 -9.86 5.36
C GLN A 539 -8.75 -9.38 6.64
N ALA A 540 -7.41 -9.26 6.64
CA ALA A 540 -6.64 -8.88 7.82
C ALA A 540 -5.49 -7.90 7.55
N TYR A 541 -4.78 -8.03 6.43
CA TYR A 541 -3.52 -7.31 6.18
C TYR A 541 -3.62 -6.24 5.07
N TYR A 542 -4.81 -6.03 4.50
CA TYR A 542 -5.08 -4.90 3.61
C TYR A 542 -5.46 -3.68 4.43
N LEU A 543 -4.59 -2.68 4.40
CA LEU A 543 -4.65 -1.51 5.26
C LEU A 543 -5.51 -0.39 4.67
N ASP A 544 -6.07 -0.56 3.49
CA ASP A 544 -7.09 0.30 2.87
C ASP A 544 -8.53 -0.07 3.29
N MET A 545 -8.72 -1.24 3.91
CA MET A 545 -10.01 -1.70 4.44
C MET A 545 -10.47 -0.84 5.61
N ALA A 546 -11.77 -0.57 5.67
CA ALA A 546 -12.41 0.07 6.81
C ALA A 546 -12.26 -0.77 8.09
N GLN A 547 -12.30 -0.08 9.23
CA GLN A 547 -12.02 -0.69 10.53
C GLN A 547 -13.28 -1.05 11.32
N ALA A 548 -14.46 -0.63 10.86
CA ALA A 548 -15.76 -1.03 11.40
C ALA A 548 -16.85 -0.93 10.32
N GLU A 549 -18.04 -1.44 10.64
CA GLU A 549 -19.18 -1.44 9.71
C GLU A 549 -19.92 -0.09 9.66
N ASP A 550 -19.66 0.78 10.64
CA ASP A 550 -20.32 2.07 10.78
C ASP A 550 -20.14 2.92 9.53
N TRP A 551 -21.24 3.51 9.04
CA TRP A 551 -21.24 4.33 7.83
C TRP A 551 -20.19 5.46 7.86
N GLY A 552 -19.93 5.99 9.06
CA GLY A 552 -18.95 7.06 9.26
C GLY A 552 -17.49 6.65 9.02
N GLU A 553 -17.17 5.36 9.06
CA GLU A 553 -15.80 4.88 8.81
C GLU A 553 -15.39 5.09 7.36
N PRO A 554 -14.12 5.45 7.09
CA PRO A 554 -13.58 5.44 5.74
C PRO A 554 -12.96 4.09 5.39
N GLY A 555 -12.74 3.88 4.09
CA GLY A 555 -12.01 2.72 3.58
C GLY A 555 -12.87 1.77 2.75
N ALA A 556 -12.19 0.81 2.13
CA ALA A 556 -12.80 -0.26 1.37
C ALA A 556 -13.55 -1.24 2.30
N SER A 557 -14.35 -2.12 1.72
CA SER A 557 -15.09 -3.14 2.48
C SER A 557 -15.22 -4.46 1.74
N TRP A 558 -14.49 -4.63 0.64
CA TRP A 558 -14.67 -5.78 -0.25
C TRP A 558 -14.10 -7.07 0.36
N ALA A 559 -13.05 -6.98 1.19
CA ALA A 559 -12.51 -8.09 1.99
C ALA A 559 -13.14 -8.17 3.41
N GLY A 560 -14.17 -7.37 3.68
CA GLY A 560 -14.73 -7.17 5.01
C GLY A 560 -14.06 -6.04 5.79
N PHE A 561 -14.27 -6.04 7.11
CA PHE A 561 -13.75 -5.02 8.02
C PHE A 561 -12.57 -5.54 8.81
N THR A 562 -11.58 -4.67 9.00
CA THR A 562 -10.25 -5.04 9.50
C THR A 562 -9.86 -4.13 10.67
N PRO A 563 -10.52 -4.24 11.84
CA PRO A 563 -10.12 -3.49 13.02
C PRO A 563 -8.69 -3.85 13.46
N PRO A 564 -8.02 -2.97 14.23
CA PRO A 564 -6.69 -3.25 14.77
C PRO A 564 -6.57 -4.56 15.54
N GLU A 565 -7.55 -4.90 16.38
CA GLU A 565 -7.55 -6.15 17.15
C GLU A 565 -7.60 -7.39 16.24
N LYS A 566 -8.45 -7.37 15.20
CA LYS A 566 -8.52 -8.46 14.21
C LYS A 566 -7.21 -8.59 13.46
N THR A 567 -6.62 -7.47 13.03
CA THR A 567 -5.31 -7.43 12.35
C THR A 567 -4.25 -8.05 13.24
N TYR A 568 -4.23 -7.66 14.52
CA TYR A 568 -3.29 -8.15 15.50
C TYR A 568 -3.47 -9.63 15.79
N ALA A 569 -4.69 -10.11 15.99
CA ALA A 569 -4.97 -11.51 16.33
C ALA A 569 -4.82 -12.47 15.14
N TYR A 570 -4.75 -11.96 13.91
CA TYR A 570 -4.71 -12.80 12.71
C TYR A 570 -3.38 -13.56 12.60
N GLU A 571 -3.48 -14.88 12.40
CA GLU A 571 -2.35 -15.77 12.14
C GLU A 571 -2.40 -16.26 10.69
N ALA A 572 -1.64 -15.60 9.82
CA ALA A 572 -1.69 -15.84 8.38
C ALA A 572 -1.14 -17.20 7.94
N GLU A 573 -0.36 -17.89 8.79
CA GLU A 573 0.06 -19.27 8.51
C GLU A 573 -1.09 -20.28 8.58
N GLY A 574 -2.20 -19.96 9.26
CA GLY A 574 -3.34 -20.87 9.39
C GLY A 574 -2.94 -22.26 9.89
N GLU A 575 -3.43 -23.30 9.20
CA GLU A 575 -3.09 -24.70 9.46
C GLU A 575 -2.00 -25.22 8.50
N LEU A 576 -0.99 -24.39 8.17
CA LEU A 576 0.10 -24.79 7.28
C LEU A 576 0.82 -26.06 7.80
N PRO A 577 0.89 -27.14 7.00
CA PRO A 577 1.63 -28.35 7.35
C PRO A 577 3.13 -28.07 7.57
N GLU A 578 3.76 -28.79 8.49
CA GLU A 578 5.17 -28.59 8.85
C GLU A 578 6.10 -28.77 7.64
N GLU A 579 5.79 -29.73 6.76
CA GLU A 579 6.52 -30.00 5.52
C GLU A 579 6.49 -28.84 4.51
N LEU A 580 5.52 -27.92 4.62
CA LEU A 580 5.40 -26.74 3.75
C LEU A 580 5.98 -25.47 4.39
N ARG A 581 6.45 -25.54 5.65
CA ARG A 581 6.90 -24.38 6.40
C ARG A 581 8.07 -23.64 5.73
N GLU A 582 8.96 -24.35 5.04
CA GLU A 582 10.08 -23.73 4.30
C GLU A 582 9.63 -22.94 3.05
N ARG A 583 8.44 -23.23 2.51
CA ARG A 583 7.86 -22.53 1.37
C ARG A 583 7.22 -21.21 1.76
N MET A 584 6.74 -21.08 2.99
CA MET A 584 6.20 -19.81 3.51
C MET A 584 7.35 -18.89 3.91
N ARG A 585 7.69 -17.94 3.04
CA ARG A 585 8.75 -16.94 3.30
C ARG A 585 8.34 -15.94 4.37
N GLY A 586 7.05 -15.63 4.47
CA GLY A 586 6.52 -14.81 5.55
C GLY A 586 5.20 -14.12 5.22
N ILE A 587 5.04 -12.90 5.72
CA ILE A 587 3.79 -12.13 5.64
C ILE A 587 4.03 -10.70 5.17
N GLN A 588 3.00 -10.06 4.64
CA GLN A 588 3.09 -8.68 4.17
C GLN A 588 1.78 -7.90 4.36
N ALA A 589 1.92 -6.63 4.76
CA ALA A 589 0.85 -5.64 4.76
C ALA A 589 0.68 -5.05 3.35
N CYS A 590 -0.55 -4.81 2.89
CA CYS A 590 -0.81 -4.17 1.60
C CYS A 590 -1.55 -2.84 1.77
N ILE A 591 -1.04 -1.77 1.15
CA ILE A 591 -1.62 -0.43 1.22
C ILE A 591 -2.02 0.01 -0.20
N TRP A 592 -3.29 -0.22 -0.57
CA TRP A 592 -3.87 0.16 -1.87
C TRP A 592 -4.44 1.60 -1.88
N GLY A 593 -4.18 2.35 -2.95
CA GLY A 593 -4.23 3.82 -2.93
C GLY A 593 -5.62 4.46 -3.03
N GLU A 594 -6.68 3.74 -3.33
CA GLU A 594 -7.96 4.32 -3.76
C GLU A 594 -8.66 5.15 -2.67
N ASN A 595 -8.42 4.81 -1.41
CA ASN A 595 -9.07 5.47 -0.27
C ASN A 595 -8.24 6.58 0.39
N PHE A 596 -6.97 6.75 0.01
CA PHE A 596 -6.06 7.70 0.66
C PHE A 596 -6.07 9.08 0.01
N VAL A 597 -7.24 9.74 -0.02
CA VAL A 597 -7.36 11.12 -0.56
C VAL A 597 -6.73 12.19 0.35
N SER A 598 -6.25 11.80 1.55
CA SER A 598 -5.48 12.68 2.45
C SER A 598 -4.56 11.89 3.38
N ARG A 599 -3.55 12.56 3.95
CA ARG A 599 -2.70 11.99 5.01
C ARG A 599 -3.52 11.52 6.22
N ALA A 600 -4.61 12.21 6.55
CA ALA A 600 -5.45 11.83 7.69
C ALA A 600 -6.14 10.47 7.45
N TYR A 601 -6.63 10.21 6.22
CA TYR A 601 -7.15 8.89 5.86
C TYR A 601 -6.06 7.83 5.89
N PHE A 602 -4.89 8.13 5.33
CA PHE A 602 -3.75 7.22 5.40
C PHE A 602 -3.41 6.86 6.84
N ASN A 603 -3.22 7.85 7.71
CA ASN A 603 -2.81 7.62 9.08
C ASN A 603 -3.89 6.89 9.90
N ARG A 604 -5.18 7.22 9.68
CA ARG A 604 -6.29 6.52 10.33
C ARG A 604 -6.33 5.04 9.96
N LEU A 605 -6.15 4.72 8.69
CA LEU A 605 -6.31 3.37 8.16
C LEU A 605 -5.01 2.55 8.33
N VAL A 606 -3.83 3.10 8.12
CA VAL A 606 -2.58 2.34 8.21
C VAL A 606 -2.13 2.12 9.66
N PHE A 607 -2.35 3.09 10.54
CA PHE A 607 -1.91 3.02 11.93
C PHE A 607 -3.11 2.86 12.87
N PRO A 608 -3.03 1.95 13.87
CA PRO A 608 -1.86 1.18 14.34
C PRO A 608 -1.65 -0.18 13.65
N ARG A 609 -2.39 -0.48 12.58
CA ARG A 609 -2.42 -1.82 11.95
C ARG A 609 -1.08 -2.27 11.36
N LEU A 610 -0.29 -1.38 10.77
CA LEU A 610 1.04 -1.70 10.25
C LEU A 610 2.00 -2.24 11.33
N PRO A 611 2.18 -1.59 12.50
CA PRO A 611 2.89 -2.17 13.64
C PRO A 611 2.32 -3.52 14.13
N ALA A 612 1.00 -3.73 14.08
CA ALA A 612 0.38 -5.00 14.47
C ALA A 612 0.84 -6.16 13.56
N ILE A 613 0.89 -5.91 12.24
CA ILE A 613 1.40 -6.87 11.25
C ILE A 613 2.89 -7.10 11.47
N ALA A 614 3.66 -6.07 11.81
CA ALA A 614 5.07 -6.23 12.14
C ALA A 614 5.30 -7.12 13.37
N GLU A 615 4.46 -7.01 14.41
CA GLU A 615 4.52 -7.93 15.55
C GLU A 615 4.16 -9.36 15.13
N ALA A 616 3.12 -9.56 14.31
CA ALA A 616 2.80 -10.88 13.77
C ALA A 616 3.93 -11.48 12.91
N ALA A 617 4.72 -10.64 12.24
CA ALA A 617 5.81 -11.04 11.37
C ALA A 617 7.09 -11.44 12.12
N TRP A 618 7.20 -11.04 13.39
CA TRP A 618 8.41 -11.19 14.20
C TRP A 618 8.18 -12.04 15.45
N THR A 619 7.14 -11.73 16.22
CA THR A 619 6.84 -12.33 17.52
C THR A 619 6.15 -13.68 17.35
N PRO A 620 6.57 -14.73 18.07
CA PRO A 620 5.83 -15.99 18.11
C PRO A 620 4.40 -15.78 18.60
N CYS A 621 3.42 -16.50 18.02
CA CYS A 621 2.00 -16.34 18.34
C CYS A 621 1.71 -16.37 19.85
N LEU A 622 2.29 -17.34 20.58
CA LEU A 622 2.12 -17.50 22.04
C LEU A 622 2.69 -16.35 22.90
N ARG A 623 3.42 -15.42 22.29
CA ARG A 623 4.04 -14.27 22.97
C ARG A 623 3.34 -12.95 22.66
N LYS A 624 2.38 -12.93 21.74
CA LYS A 624 1.54 -11.77 21.42
C LYS A 624 0.57 -11.48 22.57
N ASP A 625 0.36 -10.20 22.85
CA ASP A 625 -0.53 -9.67 23.87
C ASP A 625 -1.13 -8.36 23.36
N TRP A 626 -2.44 -8.37 23.11
CA TRP A 626 -3.18 -7.25 22.53
C TRP A 626 -3.17 -5.99 23.41
N LEU A 627 -3.32 -6.15 24.73
CA LEU A 627 -3.37 -5.02 25.65
C LEU A 627 -1.99 -4.39 25.81
N ARG A 628 -0.93 -5.22 25.81
CA ARG A 628 0.45 -4.73 25.79
C ARG A 628 0.75 -3.97 24.50
N PHE A 629 0.37 -4.53 23.35
CA PHE A 629 0.49 -3.86 22.06
C PHE A 629 -0.22 -2.50 22.07
N ALA A 630 -1.46 -2.45 22.54
CA ALA A 630 -2.26 -1.22 22.58
C ALA A 630 -1.65 -0.14 23.49
N ALA A 631 -1.01 -0.53 24.60
CA ALA A 631 -0.28 0.41 25.47
C ALA A 631 0.96 0.99 24.76
N ILE A 632 1.71 0.13 24.06
CA ILE A 632 2.99 0.48 23.43
C ILE A 632 2.78 1.33 22.17
N VAL A 633 1.90 0.90 21.25
CA VAL A 633 1.76 1.47 19.89
C VAL A 633 1.29 2.93 19.86
N ARG A 634 0.77 3.45 20.96
CA ARG A 634 0.37 4.87 21.09
C ARG A 634 1.55 5.83 20.95
N MET A 635 2.77 5.37 21.23
CA MET A 635 4.01 6.13 21.06
C MET A 635 4.67 5.90 19.69
N TRP A 636 4.05 5.11 18.79
CA TRP A 636 4.68 4.75 17.51
C TRP A 636 4.55 5.88 16.48
N PRO A 637 5.55 6.02 15.59
CA PRO A 637 5.52 7.03 14.55
C PRO A 637 4.47 6.69 13.49
N THR A 638 3.79 7.72 12.98
CA THR A 638 2.91 7.67 11.80
C THR A 638 3.56 8.38 10.61
N LEU A 639 2.90 8.37 9.44
CA LEU A 639 3.42 8.97 8.20
C LEU A 639 3.31 10.49 8.20
#